data_AF-E9SD35-F1
#
_entry.id   AF-E9SD35-F1
#
_cell.length_a   1.000
_cell.length_b   1.000
_cell.length_c   1.000
_cell.angle_alpha   90.00
_cell.angle_beta   90.00
_cell.angle_gamma   90.00
#
_symmetry.space_group_name_H-M   'P 1'
#
loop_
_entity.id
_entity.type
_entity.pdbx_description
1 polymer ?
#
loop_
_entity_poly.entity_id
_entity_poly.type
_entity_poly.pdbx_seq_one_letter_code
_entity_poly.pdbx_strand_id
1 'polypeptide(L)'
;MYMTVLFIQYVSIFILLFESAYIFRNWHSKIHGYLLLNCTATLVNNAGVLQVMTSDNLDEAMTAQKLSYIGTVWIPFSLLLFLVELCGIRHKRNTMLLLGSLHAATYVAVMTNDWHHLYYQNIGFTKDGVHPHLTYDAGPWHHIYTMLLISYIVYGLVILFLNLLKEKNAKNRKRLRYIAASIVVQVTFYIIYLTGVTKGYNVTVLGYSISTVVMLIAIFKYDLLDTLELTHEYVVDKLSEGIIAVDTDGRVRYFNEPAKALYPQLTETPAETVEVIEQAISEGQTIEIADRIYTPCVNELEFEGDSFGSLYMLVDDTEHYKYMEQLKEQRQLADRANKAKSAFLASMSHEIRTPINAVLGMDEMILRESSERQIIGYAEDIRTAGRTLLSLINDILDFSKVEQGKMELVPTQYELGSAINDLVNMVRPRADKKGLKFEVKVDPKMPHLLYGDEIRVKQCALNLLTNAVKYTEKGSVRFEVGFEKSGEKSIKLRFTIADTGAGIREEDMEKLFSPFSRIEEGKNRSIEGTGLGMSITVQLLELMGSKLDVDSTYGKGSTFSFAVEQKVVRWAQIGDYAKRFENGGRGVRLYHELFHAPNARLLVVDDNAMNLTVFKGLLKKTRIGIDTASTGREALRLAELNEYDIFFIDHMMPDMDGVETLKRLRAMEGHEDAKCIALTANAVSGAREFYISEGFTDYLSKPVDGERLEKMIASLLPEDKLETSHAAEKKPHRTAPKVLVVDDDPVVRTAASQILGRTFDVTATATGEEALSLTNRLRPDAVLLDIGLAGMSGFEVLSRLKENPELRDIPVIFVTGEDSADAETSGFKNGAADFVKKPFAPEVLMQRTKRVVELYHLQTGLKSEVDRQQIRSERLSLEMMLALAKTVDAKDHYTNGHSNRVATYAAELARRMGKSEAEQQQIFRMGLMHDIGKIGVSEDIINKTSRLTDEEFEQIKRHTIIGSEILSSIKEMPDLAIGARSHHEKYNGSGYPDGLAGKDIPEPARIICCADCYDAMTSTRTYSNPMAQEKVRAEFIRCSGTQFDPDIAACMVRMIDDDKDYIMNEQGFTPDIWQGSGKLEELAQDESELHSGLESIKGLDTKVGEKHCGGAELYRVTLGAFADSAEEYAADIRRYVSADDRENAAIKIHSLKGAARTVGAEELGETAYQGEMFYRGRTQECPDIEAMLAELGRLAREIRDKL
;
A
#
# COMPACT_ATOMS: atom_id res chain seq x y z
N MET A 1 42.27 -61.78 66.20
CA MET A 1 42.34 -60.61 65.30
C MET A 1 41.49 -60.83 64.05
N TYR A 2 41.69 -61.92 63.30
CA TYR A 2 40.85 -62.27 62.13
C TYR A 2 39.34 -62.20 62.39
N MET A 3 38.85 -62.94 63.40
CA MET A 3 37.42 -62.93 63.77
C MET A 3 36.89 -61.55 64.17
N THR A 4 37.75 -60.69 64.72
CA THR A 4 37.39 -59.30 65.07
C THR A 4 37.21 -58.44 63.83
N VAL A 5 38.09 -58.58 62.83
CA VAL A 5 37.98 -57.88 61.54
C VAL A 5 36.73 -58.32 60.79
N LEU A 6 36.46 -59.63 60.75
CA LEU A 6 35.22 -60.16 60.17
C LEU A 6 33.98 -59.61 60.88
N PHE A 7 33.97 -59.59 62.22
CA PHE A 7 32.85 -59.03 62.99
C PHE A 7 32.61 -57.55 62.67
N ILE A 8 33.66 -56.73 62.61
CA ILE A 8 33.56 -55.31 62.22
C ILE A 8 32.98 -55.17 60.81
N GLN A 9 33.37 -56.06 59.89
CA GLN A 9 32.87 -56.05 58.52
C GLN A 9 31.39 -56.42 58.42
N TYR A 10 30.94 -57.45 59.16
CA TYR A 10 29.51 -57.80 59.25
C TYR A 10 28.68 -56.66 59.83
N VAL A 11 29.15 -56.03 60.91
CA VAL A 11 28.48 -54.87 61.52
C VAL A 11 28.41 -53.70 60.53
N SER A 12 29.49 -53.44 59.81
CA SER A 12 29.54 -52.38 58.78
C SER A 12 28.52 -52.60 57.66
N ILE A 13 28.40 -53.82 57.16
CA ILE A 13 27.41 -54.19 56.13
C ILE A 13 26.00 -54.03 56.66
N PHE A 14 25.73 -54.45 57.90
CA PHE A 14 24.42 -54.30 58.52
C PHE A 14 24.01 -52.82 58.68
N ILE A 15 24.94 -51.97 59.12
CA ILE A 15 24.72 -50.52 59.22
C ILE A 15 24.43 -49.94 57.84
N LEU A 16 25.25 -50.22 56.83
CA LEU A 16 25.05 -49.72 55.46
C LEU A 16 23.70 -50.15 54.86
N LEU A 17 23.25 -51.37 55.17
CA LEU A 17 21.95 -51.87 54.71
C LEU A 17 20.80 -51.12 55.39
N PHE A 18 20.90 -50.86 56.70
CA PHE A 18 19.92 -50.04 57.43
C PHE A 18 19.88 -48.60 56.90
N GLU A 19 21.05 -47.98 56.68
CA GLU A 19 21.14 -46.62 56.15
C GLU A 19 20.56 -46.50 54.75
N SER A 20 20.90 -47.44 53.86
CA SER A 20 20.37 -47.46 52.50
C SER A 20 18.84 -47.61 52.51
N ALA A 21 18.30 -48.49 53.36
CA ALA A 21 16.85 -48.65 53.51
C ALA A 21 16.16 -47.39 54.06
N TYR A 22 16.79 -46.70 55.02
CA TYR A 22 16.26 -45.46 55.60
C TYR A 22 16.23 -44.33 54.57
N ILE A 23 17.33 -44.11 53.82
CA ILE A 23 17.39 -43.06 52.80
C ILE A 23 16.39 -43.35 51.68
N PHE A 24 16.25 -44.62 51.27
CA PHE A 24 15.28 -45.02 50.25
C PHE A 24 13.84 -44.72 50.69
N ARG A 25 13.48 -45.00 51.94
CA ARG A 25 12.13 -44.72 52.47
C ARG A 25 11.79 -43.22 52.48
N ASN A 26 12.79 -42.36 52.70
CA ASN A 26 12.63 -40.91 52.81
C ASN A 26 13.11 -40.17 51.55
N TRP A 27 13.09 -40.82 50.39
CA TRP A 27 13.59 -40.23 49.16
C TRP A 27 12.61 -39.18 48.60
N HIS A 28 13.01 -37.90 48.65
CA HIS A 28 12.22 -36.81 48.06
C HIS A 28 12.95 -35.97 46.98
N SER A 29 14.29 -36.05 46.85
CA SER A 29 15.04 -35.22 45.90
C SER A 29 16.23 -35.93 45.25
N LYS A 30 16.87 -35.31 44.25
CA LYS A 30 18.05 -35.85 43.55
C LYS A 30 19.23 -36.11 44.49
N ILE A 31 19.41 -35.27 45.50
CA ILE A 31 20.47 -35.40 46.52
C ILE A 31 20.33 -36.73 47.26
N HIS A 32 19.10 -37.12 47.62
CA HIS A 32 18.82 -38.42 48.25
C HIS A 32 19.19 -39.58 47.34
N GLY A 33 18.90 -39.46 46.04
CA GLY A 33 19.26 -40.47 45.04
C GLY A 33 20.77 -40.68 44.91
N TYR A 34 21.56 -39.61 44.87
CA TYR A 34 23.03 -39.73 44.81
C TYR A 34 23.63 -40.30 46.09
N LEU A 35 23.10 -39.91 47.26
CA LEU A 35 23.54 -40.46 48.53
C LEU A 35 23.19 -41.94 48.66
N LEU A 36 21.98 -42.34 48.26
CA LEU A 36 21.57 -43.74 48.24
C LEU A 36 22.45 -44.58 47.31
N LEU A 37 22.78 -44.06 46.12
CA LEU A 37 23.70 -44.70 45.19
C LEU A 37 25.08 -44.92 45.84
N ASN A 38 25.58 -43.92 46.58
CA ASN A 38 26.86 -44.03 47.29
C ASN A 38 26.83 -45.10 48.40
N CYS A 39 25.79 -45.11 49.22
CA CYS A 39 25.64 -46.11 50.29
C CYS A 39 25.49 -47.52 49.71
N THR A 40 24.71 -47.68 48.64
CA THR A 40 24.51 -48.98 47.97
C THR A 40 25.79 -49.48 47.33
N ALA A 41 26.55 -48.61 46.64
CA ALA A 41 27.85 -48.98 46.08
C ALA A 41 28.84 -49.39 47.18
N THR A 42 28.84 -48.68 48.32
CA THR A 42 29.67 -49.02 49.48
C THR A 42 29.27 -50.36 50.10
N LEU A 43 27.97 -50.64 50.19
CA LEU A 43 27.45 -51.93 50.66
C LEU A 43 27.94 -53.08 49.78
N VAL A 44 27.83 -52.96 48.45
CA VAL A 44 28.28 -53.98 47.50
C VAL A 44 29.80 -54.20 47.60
N ASN A 45 30.58 -53.11 47.68
CA ASN A 45 32.03 -53.19 47.90
C ASN A 45 32.36 -53.94 49.19
N ASN A 46 31.69 -53.61 50.29
CA ASN A 46 31.96 -54.22 51.60
C ASN A 46 31.57 -55.70 51.65
N ALA A 47 30.48 -56.09 50.98
CA ALA A 47 30.09 -57.49 50.82
C ALA A 47 31.10 -58.28 49.98
N GLY A 48 31.58 -57.70 48.87
CA GLY A 48 32.62 -58.32 48.05
C GLY A 48 33.95 -58.49 48.79
N VAL A 49 34.40 -57.45 49.52
CA VAL A 49 35.63 -57.54 50.33
C VAL A 49 35.50 -58.58 51.46
N LEU A 50 34.32 -58.70 52.09
CA LEU A 50 34.08 -59.76 53.06
C LEU A 50 34.26 -61.15 52.46
N GLN A 51 33.75 -61.37 51.24
CA GLN A 51 33.94 -62.64 50.53
C GLN A 51 35.42 -62.90 50.21
N VAL A 52 36.20 -61.87 49.86
CA VAL A 52 37.66 -61.99 49.69
C VAL A 52 38.32 -62.44 51.00
N MET A 53 37.92 -61.86 52.14
CA MET A 53 38.47 -62.22 53.45
C MET A 53 38.18 -63.68 53.82
N THR A 54 37.06 -64.25 53.37
CA THR A 54 36.66 -65.64 53.65
C THR A 54 37.06 -66.65 52.57
N SER A 55 37.74 -66.21 51.51
CA SER A 55 38.09 -67.08 50.38
C SER A 55 39.20 -68.06 50.75
N ASP A 56 39.19 -69.26 50.14
CA ASP A 56 40.19 -70.29 50.43
C ASP A 56 41.28 -70.44 49.37
N ASN A 57 41.05 -69.92 48.17
CA ASN A 57 42.00 -69.97 47.06
C ASN A 57 41.97 -68.66 46.24
N LEU A 58 42.94 -68.52 45.33
CA LEU A 58 43.10 -67.32 44.50
C LEU A 58 41.89 -67.09 43.58
N ASP A 59 41.31 -68.13 43.00
CA ASP A 59 40.19 -68.00 42.05
C ASP A 59 38.90 -67.50 42.73
N GLU A 60 38.61 -68.00 43.93
CA GLU A 60 37.52 -67.51 44.79
C GLU A 60 37.76 -66.06 45.20
N ALA A 61 38.97 -65.75 45.67
CA ALA A 61 39.34 -64.40 46.09
C ALA A 61 39.28 -63.40 44.93
N MET A 62 39.70 -63.81 43.74
CA MET A 62 39.64 -63.00 42.52
C MET A 62 38.20 -62.74 42.09
N THR A 63 37.34 -63.75 42.14
CA THR A 63 35.91 -63.59 41.80
C THR A 63 35.22 -62.65 42.79
N ALA A 64 35.48 -62.82 44.08
CA ALA A 64 34.97 -61.92 45.13
C ALA A 64 35.50 -60.49 44.98
N GLN A 65 36.77 -60.32 44.62
CA GLN A 65 37.36 -59.01 44.36
C GLN A 65 36.71 -58.34 43.15
N LYS A 66 36.47 -59.07 42.06
CA LYS A 66 35.75 -58.56 40.89
C LYS A 66 34.33 -58.12 41.25
N LEU A 67 33.65 -58.87 42.12
CA LEU A 67 32.34 -58.48 42.64
C LEU A 67 32.40 -57.18 43.45
N SER A 68 33.43 -57.00 44.29
CA SER A 68 33.58 -55.77 45.09
C SER A 68 33.73 -54.52 44.21
N TYR A 69 34.40 -54.65 43.05
CA TYR A 69 34.57 -53.57 42.08
C TYR A 69 33.27 -53.07 41.43
N ILE A 70 32.17 -53.84 41.48
CA ILE A 70 30.82 -53.33 41.15
C ILE A 70 30.47 -52.15 42.06
N GLY A 71 30.91 -52.18 43.32
CA GLY A 71 30.77 -51.07 44.25
C GLY A 71 31.93 -50.08 44.14
N THR A 72 33.17 -50.57 44.26
CA THR A 72 34.39 -49.74 44.44
C THR A 72 34.51 -48.62 43.42
N VAL A 73 34.17 -48.88 42.16
CA VAL A 73 34.32 -47.91 41.09
C VAL A 73 33.34 -46.75 41.20
N TRP A 74 32.13 -46.98 41.71
CA TRP A 74 31.07 -45.98 41.75
C TRP A 74 31.02 -45.16 43.04
N ILE A 75 31.68 -45.60 44.11
CA ILE A 75 31.72 -44.87 45.39
C ILE A 75 32.25 -43.44 45.20
N PRO A 76 33.42 -43.18 44.58
CA PRO A 76 33.95 -41.82 44.49
C PRO A 76 33.14 -40.94 43.54
N PHE A 77 32.61 -41.52 42.46
CA PHE A 77 31.80 -40.78 41.48
C PHE A 77 30.44 -40.37 42.05
N SER A 78 29.75 -41.27 42.75
CA SER A 78 28.48 -40.95 43.43
C SER A 78 28.66 -39.92 44.54
N LEU A 79 29.76 -39.98 45.29
CA LEU A 79 30.10 -38.97 46.30
C LEU A 79 30.34 -37.59 45.67
N LEU A 80 31.02 -37.54 44.52
CA LEU A 80 31.23 -36.30 43.76
C LEU A 80 29.90 -35.70 43.28
N LEU A 81 29.01 -36.52 42.71
CA LEU A 81 27.68 -36.07 42.28
C LEU A 81 26.86 -35.52 43.45
N PHE A 82 26.89 -36.20 44.59
CA PHE A 82 26.26 -35.73 45.82
C PHE A 82 26.80 -34.36 46.24
N LEU A 83 28.12 -34.14 46.24
CA LEU A 83 28.72 -32.87 46.65
C LEU A 83 28.43 -31.71 45.69
N VAL A 84 28.49 -31.98 44.38
CA VAL A 84 28.19 -30.98 43.35
C VAL A 84 26.73 -30.53 43.45
N GLU A 85 25.80 -31.46 43.64
CA GLU A 85 24.38 -31.15 43.82
C GLU A 85 24.12 -30.45 45.15
N LEU A 86 24.70 -30.94 46.25
CA LEU A 86 24.56 -30.33 47.59
C LEU A 86 25.06 -28.88 47.62
N CYS A 87 26.15 -28.59 46.92
CA CYS A 87 26.74 -27.25 46.86
C CYS A 87 26.16 -26.38 45.72
N GLY A 88 25.15 -26.87 45.00
CA GLY A 88 24.47 -26.12 43.93
C GLY A 88 25.35 -25.78 42.73
N ILE A 89 26.42 -26.54 42.48
CA ILE A 89 27.36 -26.25 41.39
C ILE A 89 26.81 -26.76 40.07
N ARG A 90 26.60 -25.83 39.12
CA ARG A 90 26.17 -26.14 37.76
C ARG A 90 27.26 -26.91 37.02
N HIS A 91 26.92 -28.08 36.51
CA HIS A 91 27.82 -28.91 35.72
C HIS A 91 27.18 -29.27 34.37
N LYS A 92 28.01 -29.42 33.34
CA LYS A 92 27.52 -29.85 32.00
C LYS A 92 27.26 -31.35 32.01
N ARG A 93 26.08 -31.77 31.51
CA ARG A 93 25.67 -33.18 31.42
C ARG A 93 26.73 -34.05 30.73
N ASN A 94 27.32 -33.55 29.64
CA ASN A 94 28.33 -34.29 28.86
C ASN A 94 29.60 -34.57 29.67
N THR A 95 30.00 -33.66 30.55
CA THR A 95 31.17 -33.86 31.43
C THR A 95 30.91 -34.99 32.43
N MET A 96 29.73 -35.03 33.03
CA MET A 96 29.38 -36.10 33.97
C MET A 96 29.20 -37.46 33.27
N LEU A 97 28.67 -37.46 32.04
CA LEU A 97 28.60 -38.68 31.22
C LEU A 97 30.00 -39.20 30.89
N LEU A 98 30.94 -38.33 30.47
CA LEU A 98 32.31 -38.71 30.17
C LEU A 98 33.00 -39.33 31.40
N LEU A 99 32.88 -38.68 32.57
CA LEU A 99 33.43 -39.21 33.81
C LEU A 99 32.78 -40.55 34.17
N GLY A 100 31.45 -40.68 34.08
CA GLY A 100 30.75 -41.94 34.30
C GLY A 100 31.21 -43.07 33.35
N SER A 101 31.44 -42.75 32.07
CA SER A 101 31.99 -43.71 31.10
C SER A 101 33.41 -44.14 31.44
N LEU A 102 34.26 -43.26 31.97
CA LEU A 102 35.62 -43.60 32.42
C LEU A 102 35.61 -44.55 33.62
N HIS A 103 34.66 -44.38 34.54
CA HIS A 103 34.41 -45.31 35.63
C HIS A 103 33.94 -46.68 35.09
N ALA A 104 32.94 -46.71 34.21
CA ALA A 104 32.50 -47.96 33.58
C ALA A 104 33.65 -48.68 32.83
N ALA A 105 34.50 -47.95 32.11
CA ALA A 105 35.68 -48.49 31.43
C ALA A 105 36.67 -49.10 32.43
N THR A 106 36.88 -48.46 33.59
CA THR A 106 37.71 -49.02 34.67
C THR A 106 37.14 -50.34 35.19
N TYR A 107 35.83 -50.44 35.41
CA TYR A 107 35.21 -51.70 35.82
C TYR A 107 35.45 -52.82 34.79
N VAL A 108 35.27 -52.52 33.50
CA VAL A 108 35.55 -53.49 32.42
C VAL A 108 37.02 -53.90 32.40
N ALA A 109 37.96 -52.96 32.57
CA ALA A 109 39.39 -53.23 32.64
C ALA A 109 39.76 -54.15 33.83
N VAL A 110 39.05 -54.06 34.96
CA VAL A 110 39.23 -55.01 36.08
C VAL A 110 38.66 -56.39 35.72
N MET A 111 37.46 -56.45 35.13
CA MET A 111 36.81 -57.74 34.80
C MET A 111 37.61 -58.55 33.79
N THR A 112 38.18 -57.87 32.79
CA THR A 112 38.94 -58.46 31.68
C THR A 112 40.44 -58.55 31.95
N ASN A 113 40.88 -58.24 33.18
CA ASN A 113 42.30 -58.18 33.54
C ASN A 113 43.06 -59.49 33.29
N ASP A 114 42.39 -60.64 33.32
CA ASP A 114 43.00 -61.94 33.05
C ASP A 114 43.52 -62.08 31.61
N TRP A 115 43.05 -61.24 30.68
CA TRP A 115 43.43 -61.30 29.26
C TRP A 115 44.56 -60.34 28.89
N HIS A 116 44.72 -59.24 29.63
CA HIS A 116 45.57 -58.12 29.20
C HIS A 116 46.43 -57.50 30.32
N HIS A 117 46.19 -57.83 31.59
CA HIS A 117 46.96 -57.35 32.75
C HIS A 117 47.12 -55.80 32.84
N LEU A 118 46.09 -55.04 32.40
CA LEU A 118 46.16 -53.57 32.29
C LEU A 118 45.91 -52.89 33.63
N TYR A 119 45.07 -53.51 34.47
CA TYR A 119 44.72 -53.00 35.78
C TYR A 119 45.62 -53.57 36.87
N TYR A 120 45.87 -54.88 36.86
CA TYR A 120 46.88 -55.52 37.71
C TYR A 120 47.86 -56.31 36.86
N GLN A 121 49.16 -56.12 37.08
CA GLN A 121 50.22 -56.84 36.36
C GLN A 121 50.37 -58.26 36.90
N ASN A 122 50.58 -58.38 38.21
CA ASN A 122 50.67 -59.65 38.92
C ASN A 122 49.65 -59.65 40.05
N ILE A 123 49.02 -60.79 40.31
CA ILE A 123 48.11 -60.97 41.44
C ILE A 123 48.48 -62.27 42.15
N GLY A 124 48.66 -62.18 43.45
CA GLY A 124 48.86 -63.30 44.37
C GLY A 124 47.76 -63.31 45.44
N PHE A 125 47.64 -64.46 46.09
CA PHE A 125 46.76 -64.65 47.23
C PHE A 125 47.58 -65.22 48.37
N THR A 126 47.51 -64.58 49.53
CA THR A 126 48.19 -65.05 50.73
C THR A 126 47.22 -65.20 51.88
N LYS A 127 47.36 -66.32 52.60
CA LYS A 127 46.69 -66.53 53.89
C LYS A 127 47.56 -66.08 55.07
N ASP A 128 48.79 -65.63 54.80
CA ASP A 128 49.71 -65.19 55.84
C ASP A 128 49.36 -63.79 56.34
N GLY A 129 49.10 -63.69 57.65
CA GLY A 129 48.82 -62.44 58.34
C GLY A 129 47.45 -62.42 59.04
N VAL A 130 46.76 -61.27 59.00
CA VAL A 130 45.54 -61.01 59.79
C VAL A 130 44.32 -61.72 59.23
N HIS A 131 44.22 -61.77 57.89
CA HIS A 131 43.17 -62.45 57.15
C HIS A 131 43.63 -62.73 55.71
N PRO A 132 43.01 -63.71 55.01
CA PRO A 132 43.23 -63.89 53.58
C PRO A 132 43.03 -62.60 52.80
N HIS A 133 43.98 -62.26 51.94
CA HIS A 133 43.92 -61.06 51.11
C HIS A 133 44.70 -61.26 49.81
N LEU A 134 44.38 -60.41 48.82
CA LEU A 134 45.09 -60.35 47.56
C LEU A 134 46.29 -59.42 47.67
N THR A 135 47.42 -59.86 47.13
CA THR A 135 48.60 -59.02 46.88
C THR A 135 48.68 -58.79 45.38
N TYR A 136 49.00 -57.56 44.94
CA TYR A 136 49.04 -57.28 43.52
C TYR A 136 50.02 -56.16 43.18
N ASP A 137 50.54 -56.20 41.96
CA ASP A 137 51.31 -55.12 41.35
C ASP A 137 50.39 -54.28 40.46
N ALA A 138 50.42 -52.96 40.66
CA ALA A 138 49.55 -52.04 39.94
C ALA A 138 49.91 -51.97 38.43
N GLY A 139 48.90 -52.12 37.58
CA GLY A 139 49.03 -51.89 36.14
C GLY A 139 48.90 -50.41 35.75
N PRO A 140 49.20 -50.06 34.49
CA PRO A 140 49.12 -48.69 34.02
C PRO A 140 47.73 -48.06 34.22
N TRP A 141 46.65 -48.83 34.01
CA TRP A 141 45.29 -48.32 34.18
C TRP A 141 44.95 -48.06 35.65
N HIS A 142 45.49 -48.86 36.58
CA HIS A 142 45.32 -48.63 38.01
C HIS A 142 45.90 -47.27 38.41
N HIS A 143 47.12 -46.93 37.97
CA HIS A 143 47.72 -45.62 38.26
C HIS A 143 46.91 -44.45 37.68
N ILE A 144 46.42 -44.57 36.43
CA ILE A 144 45.55 -43.55 35.81
C ILE A 144 44.28 -43.36 36.65
N TYR A 145 43.65 -44.46 37.05
CA TYR A 145 42.45 -44.42 37.87
C TYR A 145 42.72 -43.81 39.25
N THR A 146 43.83 -44.15 39.90
CA THR A 146 44.25 -43.53 41.18
C THR A 146 44.42 -42.01 41.04
N MET A 147 45.02 -41.53 39.94
CA MET A 147 45.17 -40.09 39.69
C MET A 147 43.81 -39.40 39.51
N LEU A 148 42.87 -40.04 38.81
CA LEU A 148 41.49 -39.55 38.70
C LEU A 148 40.84 -39.43 40.08
N LEU A 149 40.98 -40.45 40.95
CA LEU A 149 40.41 -40.44 42.29
C LEU A 149 41.00 -39.33 43.17
N ILE A 150 42.31 -39.09 43.10
CA ILE A 150 42.97 -37.97 43.81
C ILE A 150 42.37 -36.63 43.33
N SER A 151 42.16 -36.46 42.03
CA SER A 151 41.57 -35.24 41.49
C SER A 151 40.14 -34.98 42.03
N TYR A 152 39.33 -36.04 42.21
CA TYR A 152 37.99 -35.93 42.78
C TYR A 152 38.03 -35.51 44.24
N ILE A 153 38.95 -36.09 45.02
CA ILE A 153 39.13 -35.75 46.43
C ILE A 153 39.50 -34.27 46.58
N VAL A 154 40.49 -33.80 45.80
CA VAL A 154 40.93 -32.40 45.84
C VAL A 154 39.78 -31.47 45.45
N TYR A 155 39.10 -31.76 44.33
CA TYR A 155 37.99 -30.95 43.85
C TYR A 155 36.82 -30.91 44.84
N GLY A 156 36.44 -32.06 45.41
CA GLY A 156 35.37 -32.16 46.41
C GLY A 156 35.69 -31.38 47.69
N LEU A 157 36.92 -31.47 48.20
CA LEU A 157 37.35 -30.72 49.38
C LEU A 157 37.38 -29.21 49.13
N VAL A 158 37.85 -28.77 47.96
CA VAL A 158 37.86 -27.34 47.59
C VAL A 158 36.45 -26.79 47.52
N ILE A 159 35.53 -27.49 46.86
CA ILE A 159 34.11 -27.09 46.78
C ILE A 159 33.52 -26.94 48.18
N LEU A 160 33.74 -27.94 49.03
CA LEU A 160 33.15 -27.97 50.36
C LEU A 160 33.73 -26.85 51.24
N PHE A 161 35.03 -26.59 51.13
CA PHE A 161 35.69 -25.50 51.85
C PHE A 161 35.19 -24.12 51.40
N LEU A 162 35.09 -23.88 50.10
CA LEU A 162 34.58 -22.62 49.57
C LEU A 162 33.13 -22.37 50.01
N ASN A 163 32.29 -23.41 50.05
CA ASN A 163 30.92 -23.30 50.54
C ASN A 163 30.84 -23.09 52.06
N LEU A 164 31.70 -23.75 52.83
CA LEU A 164 31.81 -23.51 54.27
C LEU A 164 32.18 -22.06 54.63
N LEU A 165 33.03 -21.43 53.81
CA LEU A 165 33.39 -20.01 53.98
C LEU A 165 32.24 -19.07 53.63
N LYS A 166 31.46 -19.40 52.58
CA LYS A 166 30.31 -18.59 52.14
C LYS A 166 29.10 -18.73 53.06
N GLU A 167 28.90 -19.88 53.69
CA GLU A 167 27.69 -20.18 54.44
C GLU A 167 27.59 -19.34 55.72
N LYS A 168 26.59 -18.47 55.82
CA LYS A 168 26.37 -17.59 56.98
C LYS A 168 25.51 -18.24 58.06
N ASN A 169 24.63 -19.17 57.71
CA ASN A 169 23.72 -19.80 58.65
C ASN A 169 24.49 -20.76 59.59
N ALA A 170 24.38 -20.56 60.90
CA ALA A 170 25.11 -21.35 61.89
C ALA A 170 24.70 -22.84 61.91
N LYS A 171 23.42 -23.16 61.65
CA LYS A 171 22.90 -24.53 61.55
C LYS A 171 23.46 -25.20 60.29
N ASN A 172 23.39 -24.51 59.15
CA ASN A 172 23.88 -25.06 57.88
C ASN A 172 25.42 -25.20 57.84
N ARG A 173 26.14 -24.25 58.42
CA ARG A 173 27.60 -24.32 58.58
C ARG A 173 28.01 -25.49 59.46
N LYS A 174 27.29 -25.77 60.56
CA LYS A 174 27.52 -26.98 61.37
C LYS A 174 27.27 -28.24 60.56
N ARG A 175 26.17 -28.29 59.80
CA ARG A 175 25.83 -29.39 58.89
C ARG A 175 26.93 -29.68 57.86
N LEU A 176 27.41 -28.66 57.14
CA LEU A 176 28.50 -28.81 56.16
C LEU A 176 29.81 -29.29 56.81
N ARG A 177 30.07 -28.92 58.08
CA ARG A 177 31.25 -29.42 58.82
C ARG A 177 31.17 -30.92 59.11
N TYR A 178 29.99 -31.46 59.43
CA TYR A 178 29.83 -32.91 59.63
C TYR A 178 30.02 -33.70 58.34
N ILE A 179 29.51 -33.18 57.22
CA ILE A 179 29.77 -33.76 55.90
C ILE A 179 31.27 -33.73 55.59
N ALA A 180 31.93 -32.60 55.83
CA ALA A 180 33.38 -32.49 55.67
C ALA A 180 34.15 -33.48 56.53
N ALA A 181 33.76 -33.64 57.80
CA ALA A 181 34.37 -34.60 58.70
C ALA A 181 34.24 -36.03 58.19
N SER A 182 33.08 -36.42 57.64
CA SER A 182 32.88 -37.76 57.07
C SER A 182 33.82 -38.03 55.89
N ILE A 183 33.97 -37.07 54.97
CA ILE A 183 34.84 -37.20 53.79
C ILE A 183 36.31 -37.22 54.20
N VAL A 184 36.71 -36.38 55.14
CA VAL A 184 38.10 -36.37 55.65
C VAL A 184 38.46 -37.73 56.24
N VAL A 185 37.54 -38.41 56.93
CA VAL A 185 37.77 -39.80 57.39
C VAL A 185 38.04 -40.72 56.21
N GLN A 186 37.21 -40.72 55.17
CA GLN A 186 37.42 -41.58 53.98
C GLN A 186 38.77 -41.32 53.33
N VAL A 187 39.10 -40.04 53.11
CA VAL A 187 40.34 -39.61 52.47
C VAL A 187 41.55 -40.03 53.29
N THR A 188 41.47 -39.93 54.62
CA THR A 188 42.57 -40.32 55.52
C THR A 188 42.88 -41.82 55.38
N PHE A 189 41.85 -42.68 55.41
CA PHE A 189 42.04 -44.13 55.24
C PHE A 189 42.50 -44.49 53.83
N TYR A 190 42.07 -43.74 52.82
CA TYR A 190 42.55 -43.90 51.45
C TYR A 190 44.04 -43.55 51.31
N ILE A 191 44.48 -42.44 51.93
CA ILE A 191 45.90 -42.05 51.96
C ILE A 191 46.73 -43.13 52.67
N ILE A 192 46.28 -43.62 53.83
CA ILE A 192 46.97 -44.70 54.56
C ILE A 192 47.13 -45.94 53.67
N TYR A 193 46.08 -46.31 52.93
CA TYR A 193 46.14 -47.41 51.98
C TYR A 193 47.17 -47.16 50.86
N LEU A 194 47.18 -45.97 50.26
CA LEU A 194 48.14 -45.61 49.21
C LEU A 194 49.59 -45.61 49.67
N THR A 195 49.89 -45.30 50.94
CA THR A 195 51.27 -45.34 51.46
C THR A 195 51.87 -46.75 51.54
N GLY A 196 51.07 -47.80 51.35
CA GLY A 196 51.53 -49.19 51.38
C GLY A 196 51.87 -49.73 52.79
N VAL A 197 51.77 -48.88 53.84
CA VAL A 197 52.04 -49.25 55.24
C VAL A 197 51.18 -50.42 55.71
N THR A 198 50.00 -50.59 55.12
CA THR A 198 49.06 -51.66 55.44
C THR A 198 49.40 -53.01 54.81
N LYS A 199 50.55 -53.16 54.13
CA LYS A 199 51.05 -54.44 53.61
C LYS A 199 49.99 -55.26 52.84
N GLY A 200 49.22 -54.60 51.99
CA GLY A 200 48.17 -55.24 51.16
C GLY A 200 46.77 -55.25 51.77
N TYR A 201 46.59 -54.96 53.06
CA TYR A 201 45.26 -54.89 53.67
C TYR A 201 44.49 -53.64 53.21
N ASN A 202 43.29 -53.85 52.68
CA ASN A 202 42.41 -52.76 52.22
C ASN A 202 41.66 -52.11 53.40
N VAL A 203 42.33 -51.18 54.08
CA VAL A 203 41.76 -50.44 55.22
C VAL A 203 40.74 -49.37 54.81
N THR A 204 40.59 -49.07 53.51
CA THR A 204 39.66 -48.04 53.01
C THR A 204 38.22 -48.37 53.35
N VAL A 205 37.91 -49.66 53.43
CA VAL A 205 36.62 -50.21 53.83
C VAL A 205 36.19 -49.73 55.23
N LEU A 206 37.13 -49.68 56.19
CA LEU A 206 36.86 -49.14 57.53
C LEU A 206 36.59 -47.63 57.48
N GLY A 207 37.33 -46.91 56.64
CA GLY A 207 37.11 -45.48 56.41
C GLY A 207 35.71 -45.19 55.87
N TYR A 208 35.24 -45.98 54.89
CA TYR A 208 33.88 -45.88 54.38
C TYR A 208 32.86 -46.15 55.47
N SER A 209 32.99 -47.25 56.22
CA SER A 209 32.04 -47.60 57.29
C SER A 209 31.94 -46.52 58.38
N ILE A 210 33.07 -45.95 58.82
CA ILE A 210 33.06 -44.87 59.83
C ILE A 210 32.44 -43.59 59.26
N SER A 211 32.80 -43.24 58.03
CA SER A 211 32.24 -42.06 57.37
C SER A 211 30.72 -42.15 57.20
N THR A 212 30.22 -43.34 56.87
CA THR A 212 28.81 -43.64 56.71
C THR A 212 28.06 -43.39 58.02
N VAL A 213 28.56 -43.89 59.16
CA VAL A 213 27.98 -43.61 60.49
C VAL A 213 27.99 -42.11 60.82
N VAL A 214 29.08 -41.39 60.51
CA VAL A 214 29.15 -39.93 60.73
C VAL A 214 28.12 -39.21 59.86
N MET A 215 27.93 -39.64 58.61
CA MET A 215 26.91 -39.09 57.72
C MET A 215 25.50 -39.37 58.26
N LEU A 216 25.25 -40.57 58.78
CA LEU A 216 23.95 -40.93 59.37
C LEU A 216 23.61 -40.08 60.59
N ILE A 217 24.58 -39.86 61.49
CA ILE A 217 24.41 -38.95 62.63
C ILE A 217 24.10 -37.53 62.12
N ALA A 218 24.77 -37.09 61.06
CA ALA A 218 24.49 -35.81 60.44
C ALA A 218 23.05 -35.73 59.90
N ILE A 219 22.56 -36.79 59.28
CA ILE A 219 21.19 -36.91 58.76
C ILE A 219 20.16 -36.82 59.88
N PHE A 220 20.25 -37.68 60.91
CA PHE A 220 19.23 -37.77 61.96
C PHE A 220 19.27 -36.62 62.97
N LYS A 221 20.46 -36.18 63.38
CA LYS A 221 20.59 -35.23 64.49
C LYS A 221 20.45 -33.77 64.06
N TYR A 222 20.76 -33.47 62.80
CA TYR A 222 20.83 -32.10 62.30
C TYR A 222 19.88 -31.83 61.13
N ASP A 223 18.88 -32.69 60.95
CA ASP A 223 17.91 -32.63 59.86
C ASP A 223 18.57 -32.27 58.54
N LEU A 224 19.52 -33.10 58.13
CA LEU A 224 20.29 -32.87 56.90
C LEU A 224 19.38 -32.83 55.65
N LEU A 225 18.11 -33.20 55.76
CA LEU A 225 17.21 -33.35 54.62
C LEU A 225 15.84 -32.69 54.84
N ASP A 226 15.56 -32.09 56.01
CA ASP A 226 14.34 -31.30 56.19
C ASP A 226 14.57 -29.88 55.68
N THR A 227 14.00 -29.59 54.52
CA THR A 227 14.09 -28.29 53.87
C THR A 227 13.01 -27.33 54.33
N LEU A 228 11.95 -27.73 55.04
CA LEU A 228 10.76 -26.87 55.23
C LEU A 228 11.03 -25.61 56.09
N GLU A 229 11.66 -25.73 57.25
CA GLU A 229 11.89 -24.59 58.16
C GLU A 229 12.91 -23.57 57.60
N LEU A 230 14.00 -24.08 57.02
CA LEU A 230 14.99 -23.25 56.31
C LEU A 230 14.41 -22.62 55.05
N THR A 231 13.44 -23.28 54.41
CA THR A 231 12.74 -22.71 53.26
C THR A 231 11.80 -21.60 53.71
N HIS A 232 11.12 -21.67 54.86
CA HIS A 232 10.23 -20.59 55.28
C HIS A 232 10.95 -19.27 55.63
N GLU A 233 11.97 -19.27 56.49
CA GLU A 233 12.73 -18.04 56.80
C GLU A 233 13.51 -17.54 55.58
N TYR A 234 14.15 -18.44 54.82
CA TYR A 234 14.87 -18.05 53.62
C TYR A 234 13.94 -17.57 52.51
N VAL A 235 12.74 -18.14 52.36
CA VAL A 235 11.76 -17.69 51.37
C VAL A 235 11.26 -16.30 51.73
N VAL A 236 10.86 -16.03 52.97
CA VAL A 236 10.33 -14.71 53.38
C VAL A 236 11.40 -13.61 53.30
N ASP A 237 12.65 -13.89 53.66
CA ASP A 237 13.77 -12.95 53.50
C ASP A 237 14.29 -12.84 52.04
N LYS A 238 13.88 -13.76 51.16
CA LYS A 238 14.17 -13.73 49.72
C LYS A 238 13.01 -13.22 48.87
N LEU A 239 11.83 -13.01 49.45
CA LEU A 239 10.76 -12.29 48.78
C LEU A 239 11.29 -10.92 48.39
N SER A 240 10.94 -10.45 47.20
CA SER A 240 11.28 -9.10 46.75
C SER A 240 10.48 -8.02 47.48
N GLU A 241 9.44 -8.42 48.21
CA GLU A 241 8.48 -7.54 48.88
C GLU A 241 8.92 -7.24 50.32
N GLY A 242 8.71 -6.01 50.77
CA GLY A 242 8.93 -5.62 52.16
C GLY A 242 7.74 -6.07 53.01
N ILE A 243 7.97 -6.91 54.02
CA ILE A 243 6.92 -7.42 54.92
C ILE A 243 7.15 -6.90 56.32
N ILE A 244 6.10 -6.38 56.95
CA ILE A 244 6.09 -5.88 58.33
C ILE A 244 4.85 -6.44 59.03
N ALA A 245 5.02 -7.18 60.12
CA ALA A 245 3.92 -7.70 60.93
C ALA A 245 3.81 -6.92 62.25
N VAL A 246 2.60 -6.53 62.58
CA VAL A 246 2.24 -5.69 63.73
C VAL A 246 1.22 -6.43 64.58
N ASP A 247 1.35 -6.41 65.91
CA ASP A 247 0.35 -7.00 66.81
C ASP A 247 -0.89 -6.11 67.00
N THR A 248 -1.88 -6.60 67.74
CA THR A 248 -3.13 -5.88 68.02
C THR A 248 -2.95 -4.56 68.79
N ASP A 249 -1.79 -4.35 69.42
CA ASP A 249 -1.45 -3.12 70.14
C ASP A 249 -0.65 -2.14 69.26
N GLY A 250 -0.53 -2.41 67.96
CA GLY A 250 0.20 -1.56 67.01
C GLY A 250 1.73 -1.70 67.08
N ARG A 251 2.26 -2.76 67.71
CA ARG A 251 3.71 -2.95 67.85
C ARG A 251 4.26 -3.86 66.76
N VAL A 252 5.31 -3.41 66.07
CA VAL A 252 6.02 -4.22 65.07
C VAL A 252 6.66 -5.43 65.75
N ARG A 253 6.19 -6.62 65.38
CA ARG A 253 6.69 -7.91 65.87
C ARG A 253 7.74 -8.53 64.97
N TYR A 254 7.65 -8.25 63.66
CA TYR A 254 8.54 -8.83 62.67
C TYR A 254 8.65 -7.91 61.45
N PHE A 255 9.82 -7.87 60.83
CA PHE A 255 10.02 -7.32 59.50
C PHE A 255 11.14 -8.11 58.79
N ASN A 256 11.02 -8.26 57.48
CA ASN A 256 12.03 -8.98 56.68
C ASN A 256 13.16 -8.05 56.20
N GLU A 257 14.24 -8.64 55.67
CA GLU A 257 15.40 -7.86 55.18
C GLU A 257 15.05 -6.83 54.07
N PRO A 258 14.19 -7.12 53.08
CA PRO A 258 13.70 -6.12 52.13
C PRO A 258 13.01 -4.92 52.79
N ALA A 259 12.11 -5.13 53.76
CA ALA A 259 11.45 -4.03 54.47
C ALA A 259 12.48 -3.14 55.20
N LYS A 260 13.47 -3.77 55.86
CA LYS A 260 14.57 -3.06 56.51
C LYS A 260 15.46 -2.29 55.54
N ALA A 261 15.68 -2.82 54.33
CA ALA A 261 16.48 -2.15 53.31
C ALA A 261 15.75 -0.91 52.75
N LEU A 262 14.42 -0.99 52.59
CA LEU A 262 13.56 0.13 52.18
C LEU A 262 13.47 1.20 53.27
N TYR A 263 13.29 0.76 54.52
CA TYR A 263 13.20 1.63 55.70
C TYR A 263 14.18 1.21 56.79
N PRO A 264 15.44 1.69 56.76
CA PRO A 264 16.43 1.38 57.80
C PRO A 264 15.98 1.78 59.21
N GLN A 265 15.13 2.81 59.28
CA GLN A 265 14.52 3.35 60.50
C GLN A 265 13.61 2.35 61.22
N LEU A 266 13.17 1.25 60.58
CA LEU A 266 12.44 0.15 61.24
C LEU A 266 13.21 -0.48 62.42
N THR A 267 14.53 -0.28 62.49
CA THR A 267 15.36 -0.77 63.60
C THR A 267 15.38 0.20 64.79
N GLU A 268 15.10 1.49 64.56
CA GLU A 268 15.25 2.57 65.54
C GLU A 268 13.89 3.15 65.98
N THR A 269 12.99 3.46 65.03
CA THR A 269 11.63 3.98 65.26
C THR A 269 10.58 3.22 64.42
N PRO A 270 10.24 1.96 64.80
CA PRO A 270 9.36 1.11 64.00
C PRO A 270 7.93 1.64 63.82
N ALA A 271 7.40 2.34 64.84
CA ALA A 271 6.02 2.83 64.84
C ALA A 271 5.77 3.93 63.81
N GLU A 272 6.68 4.90 63.69
CA GLU A 272 6.56 6.02 62.74
C GLU A 272 6.57 5.54 61.28
N THR A 273 7.32 4.47 60.98
CA THR A 273 7.37 3.90 59.63
C THR A 273 6.04 3.23 59.26
N VAL A 274 5.40 2.55 60.21
CA VAL A 274 4.09 1.92 59.98
C VAL A 274 3.00 2.98 59.77
N GLU A 275 3.02 4.09 60.52
CA GLU A 275 2.06 5.20 60.33
C GLU A 275 2.11 5.79 58.92
N VAL A 276 3.30 5.96 58.33
CA VAL A 276 3.46 6.45 56.95
C VAL A 276 2.86 5.48 55.93
N ILE A 277 3.04 4.17 56.15
CA ILE A 277 2.49 3.12 55.27
C ILE A 277 0.96 3.07 55.42
N GLU A 278 0.44 3.14 56.64
CA GLU A 278 -0.99 3.21 56.92
C GLU A 278 -1.65 4.43 56.27
N GLN A 279 -0.99 5.59 56.34
CA GLN A 279 -1.47 6.80 55.68
C GLN A 279 -1.54 6.61 54.17
N ALA A 280 -0.49 6.09 53.53
CA ALA A 280 -0.46 5.82 52.10
C ALA A 280 -1.57 4.85 51.67
N ILE A 281 -1.84 3.80 52.47
CA ILE A 281 -2.95 2.87 52.23
C ILE A 281 -4.31 3.58 52.34
N SER A 282 -4.50 4.41 53.37
CA SER A 282 -5.76 5.14 53.58
C SER A 282 -6.07 6.14 52.46
N GLU A 283 -5.03 6.74 51.88
CA GLU A 283 -5.14 7.68 50.77
C GLU A 283 -5.12 6.98 49.38
N GLY A 284 -4.88 5.67 49.34
CA GLY A 284 -4.77 4.88 48.11
C GLY A 284 -3.57 5.24 47.24
N GLN A 285 -2.48 5.70 47.84
CA GLN A 285 -1.28 6.18 47.16
C GLN A 285 -0.17 5.12 47.13
N THR A 286 0.65 5.16 46.08
CA THR A 286 1.90 4.41 45.99
C THR A 286 3.03 5.16 46.68
N ILE A 287 4.06 4.43 47.09
CA ILE A 287 5.23 4.97 47.79
C ILE A 287 6.42 4.88 46.84
N GLU A 288 7.07 6.01 46.58
CA GLU A 288 8.26 6.08 45.74
C GLU A 288 9.52 6.14 46.59
N ILE A 289 10.43 5.17 46.43
CA ILE A 289 11.69 5.08 47.16
C ILE A 289 12.81 4.75 46.17
N ALA A 290 13.79 5.64 46.03
CA ALA A 290 14.98 5.46 45.18
C ALA A 290 14.64 5.02 43.73
N ASP A 291 13.75 5.77 43.07
CA ASP A 291 13.28 5.56 41.69
C ASP A 291 12.53 4.23 41.45
N ARG A 292 11.93 3.68 42.51
CA ARG A 292 11.06 2.49 42.47
C ARG A 292 9.72 2.79 43.11
N ILE A 293 8.66 2.20 42.56
CA ILE A 293 7.27 2.40 42.97
C ILE A 293 6.82 1.15 43.74
N TYR A 294 6.42 1.37 44.99
CA TYR A 294 5.90 0.34 45.87
C TYR A 294 4.41 0.57 46.14
N THR A 295 3.61 -0.48 45.99
CA THR A 295 2.19 -0.47 46.35
C THR A 295 2.04 -1.05 47.76
N PRO A 296 1.60 -0.26 48.76
CA PRO A 296 1.40 -0.76 50.11
C PRO A 296 0.07 -1.52 50.20
N CYS A 297 0.07 -2.64 50.92
CA CYS A 297 -1.11 -3.45 51.18
C CYS A 297 -1.15 -3.84 52.66
N VAL A 298 -2.35 -3.98 53.21
CA VAL A 298 -2.57 -4.47 54.58
C VAL A 298 -3.51 -5.66 54.54
N ASN A 299 -3.15 -6.72 55.27
CA ASN A 299 -4.01 -7.87 55.52
C ASN A 299 -4.13 -8.07 57.03
N GLU A 300 -5.35 -8.26 57.53
CA GLU A 300 -5.57 -8.63 58.93
C GLU A 300 -5.17 -10.10 59.15
N LEU A 301 -4.46 -10.36 60.24
CA LEU A 301 -4.05 -11.70 60.66
C LEU A 301 -5.12 -12.26 61.58
N GLU A 302 -6.03 -13.05 61.01
CA GLU A 302 -7.08 -13.75 61.76
C GLU A 302 -6.79 -15.25 61.85
N PHE A 303 -7.00 -15.84 63.03
CA PHE A 303 -6.95 -17.28 63.22
C PHE A 303 -8.12 -17.73 64.09
N GLU A 304 -8.95 -18.65 63.58
CA GLU A 304 -10.16 -19.17 64.24
C GLU A 304 -11.17 -18.10 64.72
N GLY A 305 -11.17 -16.92 64.09
CA GLY A 305 -12.10 -15.82 64.38
C GLY A 305 -11.59 -14.78 65.38
N ASP A 306 -10.38 -14.97 65.92
CA ASP A 306 -9.67 -13.97 66.72
C ASP A 306 -8.62 -13.26 65.86
N SER A 307 -8.54 -11.93 65.98
CA SER A 307 -7.52 -11.10 65.31
C SER A 307 -6.23 -11.07 66.14
N PHE A 308 -5.10 -11.36 65.49
CA PHE A 308 -3.77 -11.43 66.09
C PHE A 308 -2.89 -10.23 65.71
N GLY A 309 -3.34 -9.39 64.79
CA GLY A 309 -2.60 -8.22 64.31
C GLY A 309 -2.81 -7.94 62.83
N SER A 310 -1.94 -7.13 62.26
CA SER A 310 -1.97 -6.75 60.84
C SER A 310 -0.63 -7.01 60.17
N LEU A 311 -0.68 -7.43 58.91
CA LEU A 311 0.47 -7.66 58.04
C LEU A 311 0.50 -6.59 56.95
N TYR A 312 1.50 -5.72 56.98
CA TYR A 312 1.78 -4.75 55.94
C TYR A 312 2.77 -5.33 54.93
N MET A 313 2.47 -5.16 53.65
CA MET A 313 3.32 -5.59 52.54
C MET A 313 3.59 -4.42 51.60
N LEU A 314 4.83 -4.29 51.15
CA LEU A 314 5.29 -3.32 50.15
C LEU A 314 5.70 -4.08 48.89
N VAL A 315 4.83 -4.07 47.89
CA VAL A 315 5.04 -4.80 46.63
C VAL A 315 5.74 -3.88 45.63
N ASP A 316 6.92 -4.29 45.14
CA ASP A 316 7.63 -3.56 44.08
C ASP A 316 6.86 -3.72 42.76
N ASP A 317 6.10 -2.69 42.39
CA ASP A 317 5.27 -2.67 41.20
C ASP A 317 5.94 -1.88 40.06
N THR A 318 7.23 -1.53 40.22
CA THR A 318 7.96 -0.67 39.27
C THR A 318 7.93 -1.22 37.85
N GLU A 319 8.17 -2.52 37.66
CA GLU A 319 8.12 -3.15 36.34
C GLU A 319 6.69 -3.20 35.77
N HIS A 320 5.68 -3.37 36.63
CA HIS A 320 4.28 -3.32 36.20
C HIS A 320 3.89 -1.91 35.75
N TYR A 321 4.26 -0.87 36.50
CA TYR A 321 4.03 0.53 36.11
C TYR A 321 4.81 0.90 34.85
N LYS A 322 6.09 0.51 34.73
CA LYS A 322 6.89 0.70 33.51
C LYS A 322 6.28 -0.04 32.32
N TYR A 323 5.83 -1.27 32.51
CA TYR A 323 5.16 -2.05 31.46
C TYR A 323 3.82 -1.44 31.09
N MET A 324 3.02 -0.98 32.06
CA MET A 324 1.76 -0.27 31.84
C MET A 324 1.97 1.07 31.12
N GLU A 325 3.05 1.78 31.44
CA GLU A 325 3.46 3.00 30.76
C GLU A 325 3.91 2.70 29.33
N GLN A 326 4.76 1.70 29.11
CA GLN A 326 5.14 1.23 27.77
C GLN A 326 3.93 0.76 26.95
N LEU A 327 2.99 0.05 27.57
CA LEU A 327 1.77 -0.43 26.92
C LEU A 327 0.84 0.76 26.60
N LYS A 328 0.77 1.76 27.47
CA LYS A 328 0.05 3.01 27.24
C LYS A 328 0.71 3.82 26.12
N GLU A 329 2.03 3.88 26.07
CA GLU A 329 2.79 4.50 24.99
C GLU A 329 2.59 3.77 23.66
N GLN A 330 2.70 2.44 23.63
CA GLN A 330 2.42 1.62 22.46
C GLN A 330 0.98 1.77 21.98
N ARG A 331 0.01 1.78 22.90
CA ARG A 331 -1.40 2.05 22.58
C ARG A 331 -1.57 3.46 22.04
N GLN A 332 -0.94 4.46 22.64
CA GLN A 332 -0.98 5.83 22.14
C GLN A 332 -0.31 5.96 20.76
N LEU A 333 0.80 5.27 20.51
CA LEU A 333 1.47 5.20 19.22
C LEU A 333 0.57 4.53 18.18
N ALA A 334 -0.07 3.42 18.52
CA ALA A 334 -1.02 2.74 17.66
C ALA A 334 -2.26 3.61 17.37
N ASP A 335 -2.82 4.27 18.38
CA ASP A 335 -3.96 5.18 18.23
C ASP A 335 -3.58 6.43 17.41
N ARG A 336 -2.37 6.98 17.60
CA ARG A 336 -1.84 8.07 16.78
C ARG A 336 -1.62 7.62 15.34
N ALA A 337 -1.05 6.45 15.12
CA ALA A 337 -0.84 5.87 13.79
C ALA A 337 -2.18 5.62 13.09
N ASN A 338 -3.18 5.11 13.80
CA ASN A 338 -4.51 4.86 13.25
C ASN A 338 -5.24 6.18 12.94
N LYS A 339 -5.19 7.17 13.83
CA LYS A 339 -5.70 8.53 13.57
C LYS A 339 -5.00 9.19 12.39
N ALA A 340 -3.68 9.05 12.28
CA ALA A 340 -2.89 9.58 11.18
C ALA A 340 -3.26 8.89 9.85
N LYS A 341 -3.43 7.55 9.86
CA LYS A 341 -3.91 6.78 8.70
C LYS A 341 -5.29 7.26 8.25
N SER A 342 -6.23 7.49 9.17
CA SER A 342 -7.56 8.02 8.84
C SER A 342 -7.52 9.43 8.29
N ALA A 343 -6.75 10.31 8.92
CA ALA A 343 -6.59 11.69 8.49
C ALA A 343 -5.94 11.74 7.10
N PHE A 344 -4.95 10.87 6.85
CA PHE A 344 -4.32 10.68 5.55
C PHE A 344 -5.32 10.20 4.50
N LEU A 345 -6.11 9.15 4.77
CA LEU A 345 -7.13 8.66 3.84
C LEU A 345 -8.21 9.71 3.55
N ALA A 346 -8.62 10.48 4.56
CA ALA A 346 -9.57 11.57 4.39
C ALA A 346 -8.97 12.71 3.54
N SER A 347 -7.73 13.14 3.82
CA SER A 347 -7.01 14.16 3.03
C SER A 347 -6.81 13.70 1.59
N MET A 348 -6.32 12.49 1.39
CA MET A 348 -6.14 11.88 0.07
C MET A 348 -7.46 11.79 -0.69
N SER A 349 -8.57 11.42 -0.04
CA SER A 349 -9.87 11.43 -0.72
C SER A 349 -10.27 12.82 -1.18
N HIS A 350 -10.02 13.87 -0.38
CA HIS A 350 -10.26 15.25 -0.79
C HIS A 350 -9.34 15.68 -1.94
N GLU A 351 -8.04 15.38 -1.86
CA GLU A 351 -7.04 15.70 -2.88
C GLU A 351 -7.27 14.95 -4.20
N ILE A 352 -7.85 13.74 -4.17
CA ILE A 352 -8.22 12.98 -5.36
C ILE A 352 -9.59 13.41 -5.90
N ARG A 353 -10.55 13.75 -5.02
CA ARG A 353 -11.90 14.16 -5.42
C ARG A 353 -11.89 15.49 -6.18
N THR A 354 -11.07 16.44 -5.76
CA THR A 354 -10.99 17.78 -6.39
C THR A 354 -10.63 17.73 -7.88
N PRO A 355 -9.53 17.08 -8.31
CA PRO A 355 -9.20 16.97 -9.73
C PRO A 355 -10.20 16.10 -10.50
N ILE A 356 -10.77 15.05 -9.91
CA ILE A 356 -11.79 14.24 -10.60
C ILE A 356 -13.07 15.04 -10.84
N ASN A 357 -13.52 15.82 -9.85
CA ASN A 357 -14.70 16.66 -10.00
C ASN A 357 -14.49 17.77 -11.05
N ALA A 358 -13.28 18.30 -11.13
CA ALA A 358 -12.88 19.21 -12.20
C ALA A 358 -12.97 18.55 -13.58
N VAL A 359 -12.40 17.35 -13.74
CA VAL A 359 -12.48 16.57 -14.99
C VAL A 359 -13.94 16.28 -15.35
N LEU A 360 -14.77 15.85 -14.40
CA LEU A 360 -16.19 15.61 -14.62
C LEU A 360 -16.97 16.89 -14.97
N GLY A 361 -16.57 18.05 -14.41
CA GLY A 361 -17.13 19.34 -14.76
C GLY A 361 -16.81 19.77 -16.19
N MET A 362 -15.55 19.59 -16.62
CA MET A 362 -15.13 19.84 -18.01
C MET A 362 -15.79 18.86 -18.99
N ASP A 363 -15.90 17.60 -18.59
CA ASP A 363 -16.58 16.56 -19.34
C ASP A 363 -18.07 16.87 -19.56
N GLU A 364 -18.74 17.38 -18.53
CA GLU A 364 -20.12 17.87 -18.63
C GLU A 364 -20.21 19.08 -19.58
N MET A 365 -19.21 19.96 -19.64
CA MET A 365 -19.16 21.03 -20.66
C MET A 365 -19.04 20.44 -22.08
N ILE A 366 -18.20 19.41 -22.28
CA ILE A 366 -18.07 18.73 -23.58
C ILE A 366 -19.41 18.12 -24.00
N LEU A 367 -20.12 17.45 -23.08
CA LEU A 367 -21.44 16.87 -23.32
C LEU A 367 -22.50 17.93 -23.70
N ARG A 368 -22.38 19.14 -23.14
CA ARG A 368 -23.31 20.25 -23.40
C ARG A 368 -22.97 21.03 -24.67
N GLU A 369 -21.70 21.19 -25.01
CA GLU A 369 -21.24 22.00 -26.14
C GLU A 369 -21.13 21.18 -27.44
N SER A 370 -20.70 19.93 -27.34
CA SER A 370 -20.48 19.09 -28.51
C SER A 370 -21.80 18.60 -29.11
N SER A 371 -21.87 18.62 -30.44
CA SER A 371 -22.95 17.98 -31.21
C SER A 371 -22.47 16.74 -31.97
N GLU A 372 -21.20 16.39 -31.83
CA GLU A 372 -20.56 15.27 -32.50
C GLU A 372 -20.70 13.99 -31.67
N ARG A 373 -21.30 12.96 -32.27
CA ARG A 373 -21.68 11.74 -31.56
C ARG A 373 -20.49 10.96 -30.97
N GLN A 374 -19.32 11.06 -31.60
CA GLN A 374 -18.09 10.45 -31.09
C GLN A 374 -17.55 11.17 -29.85
N ILE A 375 -17.49 12.50 -29.89
CA ILE A 375 -17.06 13.33 -28.75
C ILE A 375 -18.03 13.16 -27.56
N ILE A 376 -19.33 13.11 -27.82
CA ILE A 376 -20.33 12.79 -26.79
C ILE A 376 -20.07 11.38 -26.23
N GLY A 377 -19.76 10.39 -27.07
CA GLY A 377 -19.41 9.04 -26.62
C GLY A 377 -18.18 9.00 -25.71
N TYR A 378 -17.09 9.68 -26.09
CA TYR A 378 -15.90 9.79 -25.25
C TYR A 378 -16.18 10.49 -23.93
N ALA A 379 -16.98 11.55 -23.97
CA ALA A 379 -17.35 12.25 -22.77
C ALA A 379 -18.25 11.39 -21.86
N GLU A 380 -19.19 10.62 -22.41
CA GLU A 380 -19.96 9.64 -21.63
C GLU A 380 -19.07 8.56 -20.98
N ASP A 381 -18.03 8.10 -21.67
CA ASP A 381 -17.06 7.15 -21.14
C ASP A 381 -16.19 7.77 -20.03
N ILE A 382 -15.70 9.01 -20.21
CA ILE A 382 -14.98 9.79 -19.18
C ILE A 382 -15.86 9.99 -17.94
N ARG A 383 -17.13 10.41 -18.14
CA ARG A 383 -18.12 10.52 -17.06
C ARG A 383 -18.30 9.22 -16.29
N THR A 384 -18.35 8.10 -17.01
CA THR A 384 -18.54 6.77 -16.42
C THR A 384 -17.31 6.35 -15.63
N ALA A 385 -16.11 6.53 -16.17
CA ALA A 385 -14.85 6.24 -15.50
C ALA A 385 -14.65 7.10 -14.25
N GLY A 386 -14.88 8.42 -14.34
CA GLY A 386 -14.75 9.34 -13.20
C GLY A 386 -15.75 9.05 -12.08
N ARG A 387 -17.01 8.74 -12.42
CA ARG A 387 -18.02 8.31 -11.43
C ARG A 387 -17.66 6.98 -10.76
N THR A 388 -17.13 6.02 -11.51
CA THR A 388 -16.64 4.76 -10.95
C THR A 388 -15.50 5.01 -9.98
N LEU A 389 -14.52 5.84 -10.34
CA LEU A 389 -13.38 6.17 -9.47
C LEU A 389 -13.82 6.86 -8.17
N LEU A 390 -14.74 7.82 -8.24
CA LEU A 390 -15.33 8.44 -7.05
C LEU A 390 -16.05 7.43 -6.16
N SER A 391 -16.78 6.48 -6.75
CA SER A 391 -17.42 5.40 -6.00
C SER A 391 -16.40 4.55 -5.25
N LEU A 392 -15.31 4.15 -5.91
CA LEU A 392 -14.24 3.34 -5.30
C LEU A 392 -13.59 4.06 -4.11
N ILE A 393 -13.31 5.35 -4.26
CA ILE A 393 -12.74 6.18 -3.20
C ILE A 393 -13.72 6.31 -2.03
N ASN A 394 -15.00 6.53 -2.32
CA ASN A 394 -16.03 6.61 -1.29
C ASN A 394 -16.22 5.27 -0.56
N ASP A 395 -16.14 4.14 -1.25
CA ASP A 395 -16.19 2.80 -0.64
C ASP A 395 -15.00 2.57 0.32
N ILE A 396 -13.79 3.01 -0.06
CA ILE A 396 -12.60 2.93 0.80
C ILE A 396 -12.77 3.81 2.05
N LEU A 397 -13.31 5.02 1.88
CA LEU A 397 -13.59 5.91 3.01
C LEU A 397 -14.68 5.38 3.93
N ASP A 398 -15.79 4.87 3.36
CA ASP A 398 -16.88 4.29 4.13
C ASP A 398 -16.37 3.08 4.92
N PHE A 399 -15.56 2.20 4.31
CA PHE A 399 -14.90 1.10 5.01
C PHE A 399 -14.02 1.59 6.18
N SER A 400 -13.18 2.61 5.94
CA SER A 400 -12.34 3.20 6.99
C SER A 400 -13.16 3.81 8.14
N LYS A 401 -14.31 4.44 7.85
CA LYS A 401 -15.20 5.00 8.87
C LYS A 401 -15.86 3.91 9.69
N VAL A 402 -16.23 2.80 9.05
CA VAL A 402 -16.88 1.68 9.72
C VAL A 402 -15.90 0.93 10.62
N GLU A 403 -14.66 0.65 10.21
CA GLU A 403 -13.64 0.02 11.07
C GLU A 403 -13.37 0.79 12.37
N GLN A 404 -13.60 2.11 12.36
CA GLN A 404 -13.39 2.99 13.51
C GLN A 404 -14.63 3.17 14.38
N GLY A 405 -15.77 2.57 14.01
CA GLY A 405 -17.05 2.78 14.68
C GLY A 405 -17.58 4.22 14.58
N LYS A 406 -17.08 5.01 13.60
CA LYS A 406 -17.47 6.41 13.37
C LYS A 406 -18.58 6.58 12.33
N MET A 407 -19.11 5.47 11.84
CA MET A 407 -20.20 5.47 10.87
C MET A 407 -21.52 5.72 11.61
N GLU A 408 -22.19 6.82 11.30
CA GLU A 408 -23.47 7.19 11.90
C GLU A 408 -24.59 7.11 10.85
N LEU A 409 -25.76 6.60 11.27
CA LEU A 409 -26.97 6.65 10.47
C LEU A 409 -27.61 8.02 10.60
N VAL A 410 -28.01 8.61 9.47
CA VAL A 410 -28.64 9.94 9.44
C VAL A 410 -30.07 9.80 8.92
N PRO A 411 -31.04 9.45 9.79
CA PRO A 411 -32.39 9.17 9.36
C PRO A 411 -33.13 10.45 8.98
N THR A 412 -33.75 10.47 7.80
CA THR A 412 -34.56 11.58 7.27
C THR A 412 -35.91 11.09 6.76
N GLN A 413 -36.81 12.02 6.49
CA GLN A 413 -38.06 11.71 5.79
C GLN A 413 -37.79 11.53 4.29
N TYR A 414 -38.28 10.43 3.70
CA TYR A 414 -38.11 10.15 2.27
C TYR A 414 -39.34 9.49 1.65
N GLU A 415 -39.47 9.64 0.33
CA GLU A 415 -40.51 9.00 -0.48
C GLU A 415 -40.01 7.68 -1.06
N LEU A 416 -40.56 6.56 -0.56
CA LEU A 416 -40.13 5.22 -0.95
C LEU A 416 -40.31 4.97 -2.47
N GLY A 417 -41.34 5.55 -3.08
CA GLY A 417 -41.58 5.44 -4.52
C GLY A 417 -40.46 6.06 -5.36
N SER A 418 -39.91 7.20 -4.93
CA SER A 418 -38.77 7.84 -5.61
C SER A 418 -37.51 7.01 -5.45
N ALA A 419 -37.24 6.54 -4.22
CA ALA A 419 -36.07 5.71 -3.93
C ALA A 419 -36.04 4.42 -4.79
N ILE A 420 -37.19 3.74 -4.95
CA ILE A 420 -37.31 2.56 -5.81
C ILE A 420 -37.11 2.92 -7.28
N ASN A 421 -37.69 4.02 -7.75
CA ASN A 421 -37.54 4.48 -9.12
C ASN A 421 -36.08 4.80 -9.47
N ASP A 422 -35.35 5.45 -8.55
CA ASP A 422 -33.93 5.75 -8.70
C ASP A 422 -33.11 4.46 -8.88
N LEU A 423 -33.33 3.46 -8.02
CA LEU A 423 -32.65 2.16 -8.12
C LEU A 423 -32.93 1.46 -9.45
N VAL A 424 -34.19 1.47 -9.90
CA VAL A 424 -34.58 0.87 -11.18
C VAL A 424 -33.93 1.58 -12.36
N ASN A 425 -33.92 2.92 -12.37
CA ASN A 425 -33.33 3.71 -13.46
C ASN A 425 -31.81 3.56 -13.53
N MET A 426 -31.14 3.35 -12.40
CA MET A 426 -29.70 3.09 -12.36
C MET A 426 -29.34 1.69 -12.90
N VAL A 427 -30.19 0.68 -12.70
CA VAL A 427 -29.84 -0.73 -12.97
C VAL A 427 -30.37 -1.20 -14.32
N ARG A 428 -31.56 -0.74 -14.74
CA ARG A 428 -32.22 -1.20 -15.97
C ARG A 428 -31.37 -1.00 -17.25
N PRO A 429 -30.71 0.15 -17.51
CA PRO A 429 -29.88 0.31 -18.70
C PRO A 429 -28.75 -0.73 -18.79
N ARG A 430 -28.17 -1.12 -17.64
CA ARG A 430 -27.12 -2.14 -17.57
C ARG A 430 -27.65 -3.54 -17.86
N ALA A 431 -28.84 -3.87 -17.33
CA ALA A 431 -29.52 -5.12 -17.63
C ALA A 431 -29.93 -5.21 -19.11
N ASP A 432 -30.49 -4.13 -19.67
CA ASP A 432 -30.88 -4.02 -21.09
C ASP A 432 -29.65 -4.17 -22.01
N LYS A 433 -28.51 -3.54 -21.67
CA LYS A 433 -27.25 -3.66 -22.44
C LYS A 433 -26.73 -5.11 -22.49
N LYS A 434 -26.92 -5.89 -21.42
CA LYS A 434 -26.61 -7.34 -21.38
C LYS A 434 -27.74 -8.22 -21.95
N GLY A 435 -28.89 -7.66 -22.29
CA GLY A 435 -30.06 -8.44 -22.75
C GLY A 435 -30.74 -9.27 -21.67
N LEU A 436 -30.59 -8.91 -20.39
CA LEU A 436 -31.22 -9.59 -19.26
C LEU A 436 -32.67 -9.13 -19.07
N LYS A 437 -33.56 -10.06 -18.69
CA LYS A 437 -34.93 -9.69 -18.30
C LYS A 437 -34.94 -9.10 -16.89
N PHE A 438 -35.23 -7.80 -16.75
CA PHE A 438 -35.29 -7.12 -15.46
C PHE A 438 -36.73 -6.97 -14.96
N GLU A 439 -37.13 -7.80 -14.00
CA GLU A 439 -38.48 -7.82 -13.42
C GLU A 439 -38.53 -7.04 -12.11
N VAL A 440 -39.46 -6.10 -11.98
CA VAL A 440 -39.64 -5.29 -10.76
C VAL A 440 -41.02 -5.59 -10.17
N LYS A 441 -41.09 -5.97 -8.90
CA LYS A 441 -42.33 -6.14 -8.14
C LYS A 441 -42.31 -5.27 -6.89
N VAL A 442 -43.35 -4.46 -6.74
CA VAL A 442 -43.51 -3.56 -5.60
C VAL A 442 -44.89 -3.82 -5.03
N ASP A 443 -45.00 -4.04 -3.72
CA ASP A 443 -46.31 -4.14 -3.06
C ASP A 443 -47.07 -2.81 -3.26
N PRO A 444 -48.30 -2.78 -3.80
CA PRO A 444 -49.04 -1.53 -3.97
C PRO A 444 -49.53 -0.92 -2.64
N LYS A 445 -49.58 -1.70 -1.55
CA LYS A 445 -50.12 -1.27 -0.24
C LYS A 445 -49.10 -0.61 0.67
N MET A 446 -47.83 -0.51 0.26
CA MET A 446 -46.80 0.11 1.10
C MET A 446 -47.05 1.61 1.30
N PRO A 447 -46.71 2.11 2.50
CA PRO A 447 -46.71 3.53 2.77
C PRO A 447 -45.70 4.27 1.88
N HIS A 448 -46.13 5.40 1.36
CA HIS A 448 -45.37 6.24 0.45
C HIS A 448 -44.25 7.01 1.16
N LEU A 449 -44.47 7.44 2.40
CA LEU A 449 -43.59 8.36 3.12
C LEU A 449 -43.04 7.72 4.39
N LEU A 450 -41.73 7.51 4.42
CA LEU A 450 -40.99 6.83 5.48
C LEU A 450 -40.00 7.78 6.15
N TYR A 451 -39.49 7.36 7.31
CA TYR A 451 -38.42 8.03 8.04
C TYR A 451 -37.32 7.03 8.41
N GLY A 452 -36.12 7.29 7.89
CA GLY A 452 -34.94 6.44 8.01
C GLY A 452 -33.82 6.92 7.08
N ASP A 453 -32.68 6.23 7.08
CA ASP A 453 -31.52 6.64 6.26
C ASP A 453 -31.66 6.10 4.82
N GLU A 454 -32.34 6.87 3.97
CA GLU A 454 -32.60 6.51 2.56
C GLU A 454 -31.29 6.22 1.79
N ILE A 455 -30.22 6.96 2.07
CA ILE A 455 -28.95 6.84 1.35
C ILE A 455 -28.34 5.47 1.62
N ARG A 456 -28.27 5.07 2.90
CA ARG A 456 -27.69 3.76 3.28
C ARG A 456 -28.57 2.59 2.85
N VAL A 457 -29.89 2.73 2.92
CA VAL A 457 -30.82 1.71 2.41
C VAL A 457 -30.68 1.54 0.89
N LYS A 458 -30.61 2.64 0.13
CA LYS A 458 -30.35 2.61 -1.32
C LYS A 458 -28.98 2.01 -1.63
N GLN A 459 -27.95 2.31 -0.84
CA GLN A 459 -26.60 1.76 -1.03
C GLN A 459 -26.60 0.23 -0.90
N CYS A 460 -27.23 -0.32 0.13
CA CYS A 460 -27.39 -1.77 0.28
C CYS A 460 -28.14 -2.39 -0.90
N ALA A 461 -29.28 -1.82 -1.31
CA ALA A 461 -30.07 -2.34 -2.42
C ALA A 461 -29.34 -2.24 -3.78
N LEU A 462 -28.66 -1.13 -4.04
CA LEU A 462 -27.92 -0.88 -5.28
C LEU A 462 -26.72 -1.84 -5.41
N ASN A 463 -25.99 -2.08 -4.32
CA ASN A 463 -24.87 -3.03 -4.30
C ASN A 463 -25.33 -4.45 -4.67
N LEU A 464 -26.46 -4.90 -4.13
CA LEU A 464 -27.02 -6.22 -4.45
C LEU A 464 -27.54 -6.28 -5.89
N LEU A 465 -28.24 -5.25 -6.36
CA LEU A 465 -28.78 -5.18 -7.73
C LEU A 465 -27.68 -5.13 -8.79
N THR A 466 -26.63 -4.35 -8.56
CA THR A 466 -25.50 -4.26 -9.49
C THR A 466 -24.73 -5.57 -9.53
N ASN A 467 -24.53 -6.24 -8.39
CA ASN A 467 -23.95 -7.58 -8.35
C ASN A 467 -24.80 -8.61 -9.11
N ALA A 468 -26.12 -8.60 -8.93
CA ALA A 468 -27.03 -9.50 -9.65
C ALA A 468 -26.90 -9.37 -11.18
N VAL A 469 -26.84 -8.13 -11.71
CA VAL A 469 -26.64 -7.88 -13.15
C VAL A 469 -25.22 -8.23 -13.60
N LYS A 470 -24.23 -7.98 -12.74
CA LYS A 470 -22.82 -8.23 -13.02
C LYS A 470 -22.54 -9.73 -13.20
N TYR A 471 -23.04 -10.57 -12.29
CA TYR A 471 -22.78 -12.02 -12.27
C TYR A 471 -23.82 -12.86 -13.02
N THR A 472 -24.78 -12.23 -13.69
CA THR A 472 -25.73 -12.89 -14.59
C THR A 472 -25.38 -12.54 -16.04
N GLU A 473 -24.95 -13.52 -16.82
CA GLU A 473 -24.64 -13.33 -18.24
C GLU A 473 -25.89 -13.46 -19.13
N LYS A 474 -26.78 -14.42 -18.82
CA LYS A 474 -28.05 -14.65 -19.53
C LYS A 474 -29.14 -15.01 -18.53
N GLY A 475 -30.38 -14.61 -18.81
CA GLY A 475 -31.54 -14.94 -17.98
C GLY A 475 -32.24 -13.71 -17.42
N SER A 476 -32.54 -13.72 -16.13
CA SER A 476 -33.33 -12.66 -15.49
C SER A 476 -32.80 -12.24 -14.13
N VAL A 477 -32.99 -10.96 -13.83
CA VAL A 477 -32.81 -10.40 -12.48
C VAL A 477 -34.17 -9.88 -12.02
N ARG A 478 -34.59 -10.29 -10.82
CA ARG A 478 -35.84 -9.89 -10.21
C ARG A 478 -35.56 -9.03 -8.98
N PHE A 479 -36.21 -7.86 -8.95
CA PHE A 479 -36.19 -6.94 -7.83
C PHE A 479 -37.57 -6.89 -7.18
N GLU A 480 -37.69 -7.33 -5.93
CA GLU A 480 -38.93 -7.30 -5.18
C GLU A 480 -38.78 -6.40 -3.93
N VAL A 481 -39.76 -5.53 -3.70
CA VAL A 481 -39.84 -4.70 -2.49
C VAL A 481 -41.18 -4.95 -1.82
N GLY A 482 -41.13 -5.33 -0.54
CA GLY A 482 -42.29 -5.62 0.29
C GLY A 482 -42.16 -5.03 1.69
N PHE A 483 -43.20 -5.15 2.50
CA PHE A 483 -43.16 -4.70 3.88
C PHE A 483 -43.98 -5.58 4.81
N GLU A 484 -43.59 -5.63 6.08
CA GLU A 484 -44.35 -6.23 7.17
C GLU A 484 -44.60 -5.14 8.23
N LYS A 485 -45.78 -5.12 8.85
CA LYS A 485 -46.06 -4.13 9.91
C LYS A 485 -45.37 -4.56 11.21
N SER A 486 -44.47 -3.72 11.73
CA SER A 486 -43.66 -4.00 12.94
C SER A 486 -44.14 -3.23 14.18
N GLY A 487 -45.11 -2.32 14.02
CA GLY A 487 -45.73 -1.54 15.10
C GLY A 487 -46.83 -0.58 14.60
N GLU A 488 -47.31 0.34 15.45
CA GLU A 488 -48.33 1.34 15.05
C GLU A 488 -47.80 2.38 14.06
N LYS A 489 -46.52 2.75 14.19
CA LYS A 489 -45.83 3.74 13.35
C LYS A 489 -44.54 3.20 12.72
N SER A 490 -44.34 1.89 12.67
CA SER A 490 -43.16 1.28 12.05
C SER A 490 -43.53 0.11 11.13
N ILE A 491 -42.71 -0.06 10.10
CA ILE A 491 -42.74 -1.20 9.19
C ILE A 491 -41.36 -1.81 9.12
N LYS A 492 -41.30 -3.10 8.83
CA LYS A 492 -40.11 -3.79 8.38
C LYS A 492 -40.11 -3.78 6.86
N LEU A 493 -39.29 -2.94 6.25
CA LEU A 493 -39.17 -2.80 4.80
C LEU A 493 -38.20 -3.87 4.29
N ARG A 494 -38.68 -4.75 3.41
CA ARG A 494 -37.94 -5.91 2.89
C ARG A 494 -37.57 -5.68 1.43
N PHE A 495 -36.29 -5.86 1.11
CA PHE A 495 -35.78 -5.90 -0.26
C PHE A 495 -35.33 -7.32 -0.58
N THR A 496 -35.72 -7.83 -1.75
CA THR A 496 -35.31 -9.15 -2.25
C THR A 496 -34.82 -9.00 -3.69
N ILE A 497 -33.58 -9.41 -3.94
CA ILE A 497 -32.93 -9.40 -5.24
C ILE A 497 -32.62 -10.85 -5.59
N ALA A 498 -33.19 -11.36 -6.68
CA ALA A 498 -32.96 -12.72 -7.16
C ALA A 498 -32.39 -12.69 -8.58
N ASP A 499 -31.37 -13.49 -8.84
CA ASP A 499 -30.75 -13.64 -10.13
C ASP A 499 -30.69 -15.11 -10.57
N THR A 500 -30.58 -15.33 -11.89
CA THR A 500 -30.42 -16.66 -12.49
C THR A 500 -28.98 -16.90 -12.95
N GLY A 501 -28.02 -16.26 -12.29
CA GLY A 501 -26.60 -16.28 -12.64
C GLY A 501 -25.88 -17.55 -12.19
N ALA A 502 -24.56 -17.44 -12.01
CA ALA A 502 -23.69 -18.59 -11.71
C ALA A 502 -23.99 -19.25 -10.34
N GLY A 503 -24.64 -18.54 -9.41
CA GLY A 503 -24.81 -19.01 -8.03
C GLY A 503 -23.48 -19.10 -7.26
N ILE A 504 -23.57 -19.37 -5.96
CA ILE A 504 -22.44 -19.43 -5.02
C ILE A 504 -22.30 -20.86 -4.49
N ARG A 505 -21.05 -21.33 -4.32
CA ARG A 505 -20.76 -22.63 -3.68
C ARG A 505 -20.82 -22.49 -2.17
N GLU A 506 -21.24 -23.55 -1.48
CA GLU A 506 -21.37 -23.56 -0.02
C GLU A 506 -20.05 -23.23 0.70
N GLU A 507 -18.92 -23.71 0.16
CA GLU A 507 -17.56 -23.44 0.66
C GLU A 507 -17.09 -21.97 0.52
N ASP A 508 -17.71 -21.20 -0.38
CA ASP A 508 -17.36 -19.81 -0.64
C ASP A 508 -18.33 -18.83 0.04
N MET A 509 -19.36 -19.34 0.72
CA MET A 509 -20.38 -18.50 1.37
C MET A 509 -19.79 -17.66 2.51
N GLU A 510 -18.87 -18.22 3.30
CA GLU A 510 -18.17 -17.48 4.37
C GLU A 510 -17.21 -16.41 3.81
N LYS A 511 -16.60 -16.67 2.64
CA LYS A 511 -15.67 -15.73 2.00
C LYS A 511 -16.37 -14.50 1.43
N LEU A 512 -17.68 -14.59 1.14
CA LEU A 512 -18.47 -13.49 0.59
C LEU A 512 -18.44 -12.23 1.47
N PHE A 513 -18.30 -12.42 2.79
CA PHE A 513 -18.32 -11.34 3.78
C PHE A 513 -16.93 -10.80 4.12
N SER A 514 -15.87 -11.43 3.62
CA SER A 514 -14.49 -11.01 3.90
C SER A 514 -14.07 -9.81 3.05
N PRO A 515 -13.51 -8.73 3.63
CA PRO A 515 -13.07 -7.55 2.88
C PRO A 515 -12.02 -7.90 1.82
N PHE A 516 -12.09 -7.27 0.65
CA PHE A 516 -11.16 -7.44 -0.48
C PHE A 516 -11.13 -8.85 -1.10
N SER A 517 -12.04 -9.75 -0.71
CA SER A 517 -12.09 -11.10 -1.24
C SER A 517 -12.98 -11.20 -2.47
N ARG A 518 -12.50 -11.88 -3.52
CA ARG A 518 -13.25 -12.17 -4.75
C ARG A 518 -13.34 -13.67 -4.97
N ILE A 519 -14.53 -14.18 -5.25
CA ILE A 519 -14.78 -15.60 -5.50
C ILE A 519 -14.46 -15.90 -6.99
N GLU A 520 -13.60 -16.89 -7.23
CA GLU A 520 -13.10 -17.36 -8.55
C GLU A 520 -12.31 -16.35 -9.43
N GLU A 521 -11.11 -15.93 -9.00
CA GLU A 521 -10.17 -15.09 -9.78
C GLU A 521 -9.70 -15.70 -11.13
N GLY A 522 -9.91 -17.00 -11.36
CA GLY A 522 -9.43 -17.71 -12.55
C GLY A 522 -10.34 -17.63 -13.79
N LYS A 523 -11.66 -17.57 -13.62
CA LYS A 523 -12.65 -17.56 -14.72
C LYS A 523 -13.31 -16.20 -14.95
N ASN A 524 -13.34 -15.33 -13.93
CA ASN A 524 -14.05 -14.04 -13.94
C ASN A 524 -13.11 -12.82 -13.93
N ARG A 525 -11.93 -12.92 -14.57
CA ARG A 525 -10.92 -11.83 -14.58
C ARG A 525 -11.41 -10.52 -15.22
N SER A 526 -12.46 -10.54 -16.04
CA SER A 526 -13.03 -9.37 -16.70
C SER A 526 -14.10 -8.63 -15.88
N ILE A 527 -14.39 -9.09 -14.65
CA ILE A 527 -15.52 -8.58 -13.85
C ILE A 527 -15.01 -7.55 -12.82
N GLU A 528 -15.14 -6.25 -13.14
CA GLU A 528 -14.65 -5.10 -12.35
C GLU A 528 -15.29 -4.93 -10.95
N GLY A 529 -14.53 -4.64 -9.88
CA GLY A 529 -15.09 -4.17 -8.59
C GLY A 529 -14.23 -4.48 -7.35
N THR A 530 -14.20 -3.60 -6.34
CA THR A 530 -13.26 -3.64 -5.18
C THR A 530 -13.33 -4.88 -4.29
N GLY A 531 -14.44 -5.60 -4.27
CA GLY A 531 -14.68 -6.64 -3.26
C GLY A 531 -15.05 -6.06 -1.88
N LEU A 532 -15.31 -4.75 -1.77
CA LEU A 532 -15.72 -4.08 -0.53
C LEU A 532 -17.23 -3.95 -0.38
N GLY A 533 -17.99 -3.99 -1.48
CA GLY A 533 -19.43 -3.71 -1.45
C GLY A 533 -20.23 -4.65 -0.53
N MET A 534 -19.84 -5.93 -0.42
CA MET A 534 -20.53 -6.90 0.44
C MET A 534 -20.21 -6.68 1.92
N SER A 535 -18.95 -6.45 2.28
CA SER A 535 -18.55 -6.17 3.66
C SER A 535 -19.19 -4.86 4.16
N ILE A 536 -19.24 -3.82 3.32
CA ILE A 536 -19.93 -2.56 3.65
C ILE A 536 -21.43 -2.80 3.84
N THR A 537 -22.07 -3.58 2.95
CA THR A 537 -23.51 -3.89 3.05
C THR A 537 -23.85 -4.61 4.36
N VAL A 538 -23.04 -5.59 4.78
CA VAL A 538 -23.25 -6.30 6.06
C VAL A 538 -23.13 -5.34 7.23
N GLN A 539 -22.07 -4.54 7.30
CA GLN A 539 -21.87 -3.62 8.41
C GLN A 539 -22.95 -2.52 8.47
N LEU A 540 -23.40 -2.00 7.31
CA LEU A 540 -24.51 -1.05 7.25
C LEU A 540 -25.82 -1.68 7.75
N LEU A 541 -26.09 -2.94 7.40
CA LEU A 541 -27.25 -3.66 7.90
C LEU A 541 -27.17 -3.88 9.40
N GLU A 542 -26.00 -4.25 9.94
CA GLU A 542 -25.79 -4.37 11.39
C GLU A 542 -26.04 -3.06 12.13
N LEU A 543 -25.55 -1.93 11.62
CA LEU A 543 -25.84 -0.59 12.15
C LEU A 543 -27.34 -0.28 12.13
N MET A 544 -28.07 -0.76 11.12
CA MET A 544 -29.53 -0.64 11.00
C MET A 544 -30.31 -1.70 11.80
N GLY A 545 -29.64 -2.55 12.59
CA GLY A 545 -30.26 -3.64 13.36
C GLY A 545 -30.83 -4.77 12.47
N SER A 546 -30.29 -4.93 11.27
CA SER A 546 -30.69 -5.90 10.27
C SER A 546 -29.56 -6.86 9.93
N LYS A 547 -29.87 -7.89 9.13
CA LYS A 547 -28.90 -8.85 8.61
C LYS A 547 -29.18 -9.11 7.13
N LEU A 548 -28.14 -9.56 6.42
CA LEU A 548 -28.27 -10.02 5.06
C LEU A 548 -28.55 -11.53 5.05
N ASP A 549 -29.67 -11.94 4.44
CA ASP A 549 -30.02 -13.33 4.21
C ASP A 549 -29.69 -13.71 2.75
N VAL A 550 -28.93 -14.80 2.58
CA VAL A 550 -28.47 -15.28 1.28
C VAL A 550 -28.93 -16.73 1.07
N ASP A 551 -29.61 -16.98 -0.03
CA ASP A 551 -29.96 -18.32 -0.51
C ASP A 551 -29.42 -18.49 -1.93
N SER A 552 -28.49 -19.42 -2.13
CA SER A 552 -27.89 -19.62 -3.44
C SER A 552 -27.58 -21.08 -3.69
N THR A 553 -27.81 -21.51 -4.93
CA THR A 553 -27.41 -22.82 -5.43
C THR A 553 -26.52 -22.63 -6.65
N TYR A 554 -25.31 -23.18 -6.60
CA TYR A 554 -24.37 -23.12 -7.72
C TYR A 554 -24.99 -23.65 -9.03
N GLY A 555 -24.88 -22.85 -10.08
CA GLY A 555 -25.45 -23.07 -11.41
C GLY A 555 -26.94 -22.74 -11.58
N LYS A 556 -27.66 -22.35 -10.51
CA LYS A 556 -29.09 -21.99 -10.56
C LYS A 556 -29.37 -20.52 -10.25
N GLY A 557 -28.44 -19.82 -9.60
CA GLY A 557 -28.54 -18.41 -9.25
C GLY A 557 -28.48 -18.15 -7.75
N SER A 558 -28.70 -16.89 -7.38
CA SER A 558 -28.65 -16.41 -5.99
C SER A 558 -29.85 -15.54 -5.66
N THR A 559 -30.29 -15.58 -4.40
CA THR A 559 -31.29 -14.69 -3.83
C THR A 559 -30.69 -14.02 -2.59
N PHE A 560 -30.64 -12.69 -2.62
CA PHE A 560 -30.20 -11.86 -1.52
C PHE A 560 -31.39 -11.09 -0.97
N SER A 561 -31.56 -11.08 0.34
CA SER A 561 -32.63 -10.33 0.97
C SER A 561 -32.21 -9.70 2.28
N PHE A 562 -32.76 -8.53 2.60
CA PHE A 562 -32.57 -7.87 3.88
C PHE A 562 -33.84 -7.13 4.28
N ALA A 563 -33.98 -6.84 5.56
CA ALA A 563 -35.20 -6.24 6.10
C ALA A 563 -34.88 -5.21 7.20
N VAL A 564 -35.10 -3.92 6.90
CA VAL A 564 -34.76 -2.80 7.79
C VAL A 564 -36.03 -2.24 8.44
N GLU A 565 -35.95 -1.88 9.71
CA GLU A 565 -37.05 -1.21 10.39
C GLU A 565 -37.09 0.27 10.00
N GLN A 566 -38.26 0.76 9.61
CA GLN A 566 -38.48 2.13 9.13
C GLN A 566 -39.72 2.71 9.81
N LYS A 567 -39.66 3.97 10.21
CA LYS A 567 -40.83 4.67 10.76
C LYS A 567 -41.71 5.15 9.61
N VAL A 568 -43.02 5.05 9.76
CA VAL A 568 -43.99 5.54 8.77
C VAL A 568 -44.41 6.95 9.16
N VAL A 569 -44.14 7.90 8.27
CA VAL A 569 -44.61 9.29 8.43
C VAL A 569 -46.06 9.40 7.95
N ARG A 570 -46.38 8.78 6.80
CA ARG A 570 -47.74 8.79 6.24
C ARG A 570 -48.09 7.45 5.61
N TRP A 571 -49.21 6.87 6.05
CA TRP A 571 -49.76 5.61 5.54
C TRP A 571 -50.46 5.73 4.17
N ALA A 572 -50.28 6.84 3.45
CA ALA A 572 -50.78 6.97 2.09
C ALA A 572 -50.09 5.92 1.21
N GLN A 573 -50.86 5.14 0.45
CA GLN A 573 -50.33 4.04 -0.36
C GLN A 573 -49.64 4.56 -1.62
N ILE A 574 -48.59 3.87 -2.07
CA ILE A 574 -47.86 4.20 -3.31
C ILE A 574 -48.75 4.01 -4.56
N GLY A 575 -49.71 3.07 -4.53
CA GLY A 575 -50.61 2.81 -5.65
C GLY A 575 -50.00 1.93 -6.75
N ASP A 576 -50.56 2.00 -7.97
CA ASP A 576 -50.16 1.14 -9.10
C ASP A 576 -48.85 1.64 -9.75
N TYR A 577 -47.72 1.14 -9.24
CA TYR A 577 -46.37 1.47 -9.69
C TYR A 577 -46.14 1.18 -11.19
N ALA A 578 -46.81 0.17 -11.75
CA ALA A 578 -46.61 -0.25 -13.14
C ALA A 578 -47.10 0.79 -14.17
N LYS A 579 -48.22 1.47 -13.91
CA LYS A 579 -48.81 2.47 -14.83
C LYS A 579 -48.02 3.77 -14.95
N ARG A 580 -47.23 4.14 -13.93
CA ARG A 580 -46.36 5.33 -13.99
C ARG A 580 -45.11 5.11 -14.85
N PHE A 581 -44.75 3.86 -15.10
CA PHE A 581 -43.52 3.47 -15.78
C PHE A 581 -43.67 3.37 -17.31
N GLU A 582 -44.87 3.09 -17.83
CA GLU A 582 -45.12 2.91 -19.27
C GLU A 582 -45.04 4.22 -20.09
N ASN A 583 -45.17 5.40 -19.46
CA ASN A 583 -45.17 6.69 -20.15
C ASN A 583 -43.78 7.34 -20.33
N GLY A 584 -42.69 6.72 -19.83
CA GLY A 584 -41.34 7.30 -19.80
C GLY A 584 -40.34 6.73 -20.82
N GLY A 585 -40.81 6.19 -21.94
CA GLY A 585 -39.99 5.44 -22.88
C GLY A 585 -39.04 6.28 -23.76
N ARG A 586 -37.72 6.07 -23.56
CA ARG A 586 -36.62 6.01 -24.53
C ARG A 586 -36.48 7.15 -25.57
N GLY A 587 -35.60 8.08 -25.26
CA GLY A 587 -34.79 8.82 -26.24
C GLY A 587 -33.47 9.21 -25.60
N VAL A 588 -32.34 9.02 -26.30
CA VAL A 588 -31.09 9.70 -25.94
C VAL A 588 -31.37 11.19 -26.06
N ARG A 589 -31.65 11.84 -24.94
CA ARG A 589 -31.90 13.29 -24.89
C ARG A 589 -30.56 13.97 -25.13
N LEU A 590 -30.37 14.50 -26.34
CA LEU A 590 -29.41 15.57 -26.56
C LEU A 590 -29.79 16.71 -25.60
N TYR A 591 -28.82 17.24 -24.87
CA TYR A 591 -29.04 18.35 -23.95
C TYR A 591 -29.60 19.56 -24.70
N HIS A 592 -30.67 20.15 -24.15
CA HIS A 592 -31.26 21.40 -24.59
C HIS A 592 -31.47 22.28 -23.34
N GLU A 593 -31.09 23.56 -23.42
CA GLU A 593 -31.29 24.49 -22.32
C GLU A 593 -32.78 24.62 -21.97
N LEU A 594 -33.10 24.68 -20.68
CA LEU A 594 -34.49 24.80 -20.23
C LEU A 594 -35.10 26.19 -20.49
N PHE A 595 -34.27 27.24 -20.58
CA PHE A 595 -34.69 28.64 -20.75
C PHE A 595 -33.53 29.53 -21.23
N HIS A 596 -33.85 30.73 -21.69
CA HIS A 596 -32.90 31.84 -21.82
C HIS A 596 -33.28 32.99 -20.87
N ALA A 597 -32.29 33.65 -20.26
CA ALA A 597 -32.53 34.78 -19.36
C ALA A 597 -31.41 35.84 -19.47
N PRO A 598 -31.32 36.56 -20.60
CA PRO A 598 -30.25 37.52 -20.85
C PRO A 598 -30.24 38.73 -19.89
N ASN A 599 -31.39 39.02 -19.28
CA ASN A 599 -31.55 40.16 -18.34
C ASN A 599 -31.37 39.75 -16.86
N ALA A 600 -31.02 38.49 -16.58
CA ALA A 600 -30.72 38.02 -15.23
C ALA A 600 -29.22 38.12 -14.95
N ARG A 601 -28.85 38.51 -13.72
CA ARG A 601 -27.45 38.52 -13.24
C ARG A 601 -27.28 37.64 -12.01
N LEU A 602 -26.21 36.83 -12.00
CA LEU A 602 -25.86 35.95 -10.89
C LEU A 602 -24.44 36.24 -10.42
N LEU A 603 -24.21 36.10 -9.11
CA LEU A 603 -22.87 36.12 -8.53
C LEU A 603 -22.53 34.74 -8.00
N VAL A 604 -21.40 34.18 -8.44
CA VAL A 604 -20.89 32.88 -7.97
C VAL A 604 -19.61 33.10 -7.18
N VAL A 605 -19.56 32.59 -5.96
CA VAL A 605 -18.45 32.75 -5.02
C VAL A 605 -17.86 31.39 -4.67
N ASP A 606 -16.60 31.18 -5.01
CA ASP A 606 -15.86 29.93 -4.80
C ASP A 606 -14.37 30.24 -4.78
N ASP A 607 -13.62 29.69 -3.82
CA ASP A 607 -12.18 29.91 -3.71
C ASP A 607 -11.37 29.19 -4.81
N ASN A 608 -12.00 28.23 -5.50
CA ASN A 608 -11.40 27.50 -6.59
C ASN A 608 -11.83 28.07 -7.96
N ALA A 609 -10.87 28.68 -8.66
CA ALA A 609 -11.05 29.27 -9.99
C ALA A 609 -11.63 28.29 -11.03
N MET A 610 -11.36 26.99 -10.87
CA MET A 610 -11.88 25.97 -11.78
C MET A 610 -13.38 25.73 -11.58
N ASN A 611 -13.86 25.74 -10.33
CA ASN A 611 -15.30 25.64 -10.03
C ASN A 611 -16.06 26.84 -10.60
N LEU A 612 -15.50 28.05 -10.49
CA LEU A 612 -16.04 29.26 -11.10
C LEU A 612 -16.16 29.11 -12.62
N THR A 613 -15.13 28.54 -13.26
CA THR A 613 -15.11 28.29 -14.71
C THR A 613 -16.17 27.27 -15.13
N VAL A 614 -16.28 26.16 -14.40
CA VAL A 614 -17.29 25.11 -14.66
C VAL A 614 -18.70 25.69 -14.49
N PHE A 615 -18.96 26.45 -13.43
CA PHE A 615 -20.28 27.04 -13.19
C PHE A 615 -20.70 28.00 -14.32
N LYS A 616 -19.78 28.86 -14.77
CA LYS A 616 -19.98 29.71 -15.95
C LYS A 616 -20.24 28.89 -17.22
N GLY A 617 -19.47 27.83 -17.43
CA GLY A 617 -19.62 26.92 -18.57
C GLY A 617 -20.99 26.24 -18.62
N LEU A 618 -21.48 25.75 -17.48
CA LEU A 618 -22.78 25.07 -17.38
C LEU A 618 -23.95 25.94 -17.82
N LEU A 619 -23.90 27.26 -17.58
CA LEU A 619 -24.97 28.20 -17.87
C LEU A 619 -24.71 29.05 -19.13
N LYS A 620 -23.59 28.87 -19.83
CA LYS A 620 -23.20 29.68 -20.98
C LYS A 620 -24.30 29.82 -22.05
N LYS A 621 -25.05 28.75 -22.32
CA LYS A 621 -26.10 28.75 -23.34
C LYS A 621 -27.42 29.40 -22.88
N THR A 622 -27.66 29.57 -21.58
CA THR A 622 -28.84 30.29 -21.06
C THR A 622 -28.72 31.81 -21.20
N ARG A 623 -27.52 32.31 -21.54
CA ARG A 623 -27.17 33.74 -21.76
C ARG A 623 -27.29 34.63 -20.53
N ILE A 624 -27.36 34.05 -19.33
CA ILE A 624 -27.37 34.78 -18.06
C ILE A 624 -26.03 35.51 -17.86
N GLY A 625 -26.06 36.74 -17.33
CA GLY A 625 -24.85 37.44 -16.89
C GLY A 625 -24.32 36.82 -15.60
N ILE A 626 -23.08 36.32 -15.60
CA ILE A 626 -22.49 35.65 -14.43
C ILE A 626 -21.19 36.36 -14.03
N ASP A 627 -21.20 37.00 -12.87
CA ASP A 627 -20.01 37.52 -12.23
C ASP A 627 -19.48 36.49 -11.22
N THR A 628 -18.17 36.50 -10.99
CA THR A 628 -17.48 35.50 -10.16
C THR A 628 -16.58 36.17 -9.15
N ALA A 629 -16.56 35.64 -7.92
CA ALA A 629 -15.69 36.09 -6.85
C ALA A 629 -14.93 34.91 -6.25
N SER A 630 -13.66 35.12 -5.92
CA SER A 630 -12.76 34.13 -5.32
C SER A 630 -12.81 34.13 -3.78
N THR A 631 -13.40 35.15 -3.16
CA THR A 631 -13.47 35.30 -1.71
C THR A 631 -14.78 35.96 -1.27
N GLY A 632 -15.21 35.71 -0.03
CA GLY A 632 -16.36 36.40 0.55
C GLY A 632 -16.21 37.93 0.53
N ARG A 633 -15.00 38.48 0.72
CA ARG A 633 -14.77 39.94 0.65
C ARG A 633 -14.98 40.51 -0.75
N GLU A 634 -14.49 39.79 -1.76
CA GLU A 634 -14.69 40.19 -3.16
C GLU A 634 -16.18 40.13 -3.53
N ALA A 635 -16.90 39.13 -3.04
CA ALA A 635 -18.34 39.01 -3.24
C ALA A 635 -19.12 40.19 -2.67
N LEU A 636 -18.80 40.61 -1.44
CA LEU A 636 -19.44 41.77 -0.81
C LEU A 636 -19.16 43.07 -1.59
N ARG A 637 -17.92 43.29 -2.04
CA ARG A 637 -17.56 44.45 -2.89
C ARG A 637 -18.32 44.45 -4.21
N LEU A 638 -18.47 43.29 -4.85
CA LEU A 638 -19.21 43.16 -6.10
C LEU A 638 -20.71 43.40 -5.90
N ALA A 639 -21.26 43.00 -4.76
CA ALA A 639 -22.65 43.28 -4.38
C ALA A 639 -22.90 44.77 -4.13
N GLU A 640 -21.94 45.52 -3.57
CA GLU A 640 -22.05 46.98 -3.44
C GLU A 640 -22.07 47.71 -4.80
N LEU A 641 -21.41 47.13 -5.81
CA LEU A 641 -21.25 47.74 -7.13
C LEU A 641 -22.34 47.32 -8.14
N ASN A 642 -23.00 46.18 -7.94
CA ASN A 642 -23.93 45.59 -8.88
C ASN A 642 -25.11 44.92 -8.18
N GLU A 643 -26.29 44.99 -8.79
CA GLU A 643 -27.45 44.21 -8.36
C GLU A 643 -27.44 42.79 -8.99
N TYR A 644 -27.69 41.78 -8.16
CA TYR A 644 -27.76 40.37 -8.56
C TYR A 644 -29.09 39.74 -8.15
N ASP A 645 -29.62 38.88 -9.03
CA ASP A 645 -30.87 38.16 -8.81
C ASP A 645 -30.70 36.94 -7.89
N ILE A 646 -29.57 36.23 -8.00
CA ILE A 646 -29.24 35.06 -7.18
C ILE A 646 -27.74 35.05 -6.89
N PHE A 647 -27.39 34.73 -5.64
CA PHE A 647 -26.03 34.52 -5.16
C PHE A 647 -25.80 33.03 -4.95
N PHE A 648 -24.74 32.46 -5.52
CA PHE A 648 -24.25 31.13 -5.21
C PHE A 648 -22.96 31.26 -4.41
N ILE A 649 -22.93 30.75 -3.18
CA ILE A 649 -21.84 31.00 -2.24
C ILE A 649 -21.30 29.66 -1.72
N ASP A 650 -20.01 29.39 -1.93
CA ASP A 650 -19.35 28.27 -1.27
C ASP A 650 -19.37 28.42 0.25
N HIS A 651 -19.79 27.36 0.94
CA HIS A 651 -19.73 27.32 2.38
C HIS A 651 -18.29 27.35 2.90
N MET A 652 -17.37 26.64 2.24
CA MET A 652 -16.00 26.44 2.72
C MET A 652 -15.04 27.37 1.97
N MET A 653 -14.83 28.58 2.48
CA MET A 653 -13.87 29.55 1.94
C MET A 653 -12.90 30.05 3.02
N PRO A 654 -11.63 30.31 2.69
CA PRO A 654 -10.66 30.87 3.63
C PRO A 654 -11.03 32.30 4.06
N ASP A 655 -10.61 32.67 5.28
CA ASP A 655 -10.89 33.94 5.98
C ASP A 655 -12.37 34.20 6.32
N MET A 656 -13.25 34.21 5.32
CA MET A 656 -14.68 34.47 5.46
C MET A 656 -15.47 33.35 4.78
N ASP A 657 -16.09 32.50 5.60
CA ASP A 657 -16.89 31.38 5.11
C ASP A 657 -18.23 31.84 4.51
N GLY A 658 -18.95 30.92 3.87
CA GLY A 658 -20.21 31.26 3.18
C GLY A 658 -21.32 31.74 4.11
N VAL A 659 -21.35 31.29 5.37
CA VAL A 659 -22.37 31.70 6.35
C VAL A 659 -22.10 33.13 6.82
N GLU A 660 -20.84 33.45 7.12
CA GLU A 660 -20.40 34.80 7.47
C GLU A 660 -20.59 35.77 6.29
N THR A 661 -20.32 35.31 5.07
CA THR A 661 -20.57 36.08 3.84
C THR A 661 -22.06 36.40 3.69
N LEU A 662 -22.96 35.43 3.91
CA LEU A 662 -24.41 35.65 3.88
C LEU A 662 -24.87 36.66 4.95
N LYS A 663 -24.36 36.52 6.18
CA LYS A 663 -24.71 37.44 7.30
C LYS A 663 -24.34 38.88 6.99
N ARG A 664 -23.15 39.10 6.40
CA ARG A 664 -22.69 40.43 5.99
C ARG A 664 -23.41 40.95 4.75
N LEU A 665 -23.72 40.09 3.79
CA LEU A 665 -24.50 40.44 2.60
C LEU A 665 -25.87 40.99 3.01
N ARG A 666 -26.57 40.32 3.93
CA ARG A 666 -27.88 40.76 4.43
C ARG A 666 -27.84 42.01 5.31
N ALA A 667 -26.69 42.34 5.86
CA ALA A 667 -26.52 43.57 6.65
C ALA A 667 -26.31 44.81 5.77
N MET A 668 -26.12 44.64 4.45
CA MET A 668 -26.01 45.75 3.50
C MET A 668 -27.39 46.22 3.04
N GLU A 669 -27.53 47.54 2.91
CA GLU A 669 -28.78 48.19 2.47
C GLU A 669 -29.15 47.72 1.05
N GLY A 670 -30.36 47.19 0.87
CA GLY A 670 -30.84 46.65 -0.41
C GLY A 670 -30.63 45.15 -0.65
N HIS A 671 -29.98 44.43 0.28
CA HIS A 671 -29.70 42.99 0.14
C HIS A 671 -30.35 42.10 1.22
N GLU A 672 -31.32 42.63 1.95
CA GLU A 672 -32.03 41.97 3.06
C GLU A 672 -32.70 40.65 2.60
N ASP A 673 -33.30 40.68 1.41
CA ASP A 673 -34.00 39.56 0.77
C ASP A 673 -33.17 38.85 -0.32
N ALA A 674 -31.85 39.02 -0.33
CA ALA A 674 -30.98 38.40 -1.34
C ALA A 674 -31.14 36.88 -1.37
N LYS A 675 -31.47 36.33 -2.55
CA LYS A 675 -31.62 34.90 -2.78
C LYS A 675 -30.24 34.23 -2.81
N CYS A 676 -29.88 33.58 -1.73
CA CYS A 676 -28.56 32.97 -1.57
C CYS A 676 -28.65 31.45 -1.54
N ILE A 677 -27.88 30.79 -2.39
CA ILE A 677 -27.80 29.34 -2.51
C ILE A 677 -26.44 28.88 -2.03
N ALA A 678 -26.41 27.99 -1.04
CA ALA A 678 -25.16 27.43 -0.53
C ALA A 678 -24.61 26.40 -1.51
N LEU A 679 -23.33 26.51 -1.88
CA LEU A 679 -22.59 25.45 -2.57
C LEU A 679 -21.84 24.62 -1.53
N THR A 680 -22.03 23.30 -1.52
CA THR A 680 -21.44 22.42 -0.50
C THR A 680 -20.80 21.17 -1.10
N ALA A 681 -19.63 20.77 -0.59
CA ALA A 681 -18.94 19.55 -0.98
C ALA A 681 -19.54 18.27 -0.34
N ASN A 682 -20.49 18.40 0.59
CA ASN A 682 -20.99 17.29 1.40
C ASN A 682 -22.52 17.30 1.45
N ALA A 683 -23.15 16.61 0.51
CA ALA A 683 -24.61 16.46 0.41
C ALA A 683 -25.17 15.41 1.39
N VAL A 684 -24.72 15.44 2.64
CA VAL A 684 -25.21 14.50 3.67
C VAL A 684 -26.61 14.92 4.11
N SER A 685 -27.45 13.96 4.46
CA SER A 685 -28.73 14.20 5.16
C SER A 685 -28.51 15.17 6.34
N GLY A 686 -29.38 16.18 6.52
CA GLY A 686 -29.19 17.24 7.52
C GLY A 686 -28.56 18.53 7.01
N ALA A 687 -27.81 18.49 5.89
CA ALA A 687 -27.15 19.68 5.33
C ALA A 687 -28.16 20.74 4.87
N ARG A 688 -29.30 20.30 4.32
CA ARG A 688 -30.38 21.20 3.91
C ARG A 688 -30.97 21.93 5.12
N GLU A 689 -31.35 21.21 6.17
CA GLU A 689 -31.89 21.85 7.37
C GLU A 689 -30.90 22.86 7.96
N PHE A 690 -29.62 22.53 7.99
CA PHE A 690 -28.56 23.44 8.45
C PHE A 690 -28.51 24.74 7.62
N TYR A 691 -28.35 24.65 6.30
CA TYR A 691 -28.23 25.86 5.46
C TYR A 691 -29.50 26.71 5.47
N ILE A 692 -30.68 26.08 5.45
CA ILE A 692 -31.94 26.81 5.56
C ILE A 692 -32.05 27.48 6.94
N SER A 693 -31.60 26.82 8.03
CA SER A 693 -31.63 27.40 9.37
C SER A 693 -30.65 28.58 9.57
N GLU A 694 -29.50 28.56 8.88
CA GLU A 694 -28.58 29.70 8.82
C GLU A 694 -29.07 30.82 7.89
N GLY A 695 -30.16 30.59 7.15
CA GLY A 695 -30.85 31.59 6.36
C GLY A 695 -30.64 31.51 4.85
N PHE A 696 -29.98 30.49 4.30
CA PHE A 696 -29.93 30.30 2.84
C PHE A 696 -31.32 29.98 2.27
N THR A 697 -31.53 30.33 1.00
CA THR A 697 -32.77 30.03 0.27
C THR A 697 -32.85 28.55 -0.13
N ASP A 698 -31.74 27.97 -0.59
CA ASP A 698 -31.58 26.53 -0.85
C ASP A 698 -30.09 26.19 -0.91
N TYR A 699 -29.75 24.96 -1.33
CA TYR A 699 -28.37 24.51 -1.50
C TYR A 699 -28.17 23.65 -2.76
N LEU A 700 -26.94 23.63 -3.25
CA LEU A 700 -26.45 22.73 -4.30
C LEU A 700 -25.19 22.01 -3.85
N SER A 701 -25.16 20.71 -4.13
CA SER A 701 -23.98 19.88 -3.90
C SER A 701 -22.96 20.02 -5.02
N LYS A 702 -21.68 20.01 -4.70
CA LYS A 702 -20.57 19.93 -5.66
C LYS A 702 -20.19 18.46 -5.90
N PRO A 703 -19.94 18.02 -7.15
CA PRO A 703 -19.97 18.80 -8.40
C PRO A 703 -21.41 19.23 -8.76
N VAL A 704 -21.54 20.45 -9.28
CA VAL A 704 -22.85 21.07 -9.55
C VAL A 704 -23.51 20.35 -10.73
N ASP A 705 -24.65 19.70 -10.47
CA ASP A 705 -25.47 19.10 -11.52
C ASP A 705 -26.16 20.22 -12.33
N GLY A 706 -25.82 20.31 -13.61
CA GLY A 706 -26.30 21.40 -14.45
C GLY A 706 -27.81 21.37 -14.74
N GLU A 707 -28.46 20.19 -14.78
CA GLU A 707 -29.92 20.12 -14.98
C GLU A 707 -30.65 20.58 -13.71
N ARG A 708 -30.15 20.19 -12.54
CA ARG A 708 -30.66 20.66 -11.25
C ARG A 708 -30.43 22.16 -11.06
N LEU A 709 -29.27 22.67 -11.45
CA LEU A 709 -28.93 24.09 -11.43
C LEU A 709 -29.90 24.91 -12.28
N GLU A 710 -30.15 24.50 -13.54
CA GLU A 710 -31.09 25.20 -14.41
C GLU A 710 -32.52 25.20 -13.86
N LYS A 711 -33.01 24.06 -13.37
CA LYS A 711 -34.35 23.97 -12.75
C LYS A 711 -34.47 24.89 -11.54
N MET A 712 -33.44 24.93 -10.70
CA MET A 712 -33.40 25.80 -9.53
C MET A 712 -33.44 27.28 -9.92
N ILE A 713 -32.59 27.69 -10.86
CA ILE A 713 -32.56 29.07 -11.36
C ILE A 713 -33.90 29.45 -11.99
N ALA A 714 -34.47 28.59 -12.83
CA ALA A 714 -35.78 28.83 -13.45
C ALA A 714 -36.92 28.99 -12.41
N SER A 715 -36.84 28.26 -11.29
CA SER A 715 -37.84 28.38 -10.21
C SER A 715 -37.67 29.63 -9.34
N LEU A 716 -36.45 30.19 -9.28
CA LEU A 716 -36.11 31.32 -8.42
C LEU A 716 -36.12 32.65 -9.18
N LEU A 717 -35.91 32.65 -10.49
CA LEU A 717 -35.96 33.85 -11.31
C LEU A 717 -37.41 34.34 -11.50
N PRO A 718 -37.63 35.66 -11.59
CA PRO A 718 -38.91 36.24 -11.99
C PRO A 718 -39.33 35.80 -13.40
N GLU A 719 -40.63 35.52 -13.62
CA GLU A 719 -41.15 35.07 -14.92
C GLU A 719 -40.90 36.08 -16.06
N ASP A 720 -40.83 37.37 -15.75
CA ASP A 720 -40.54 38.45 -16.70
C ASP A 720 -39.10 38.45 -17.24
N LYS A 721 -38.18 37.72 -16.60
CA LYS A 721 -36.80 37.54 -17.04
C LYS A 721 -36.55 36.23 -17.81
N LEU A 722 -37.56 35.37 -17.94
CA LEU A 722 -37.46 34.06 -18.57
C LEU A 722 -38.04 34.06 -20.00
N GLU A 723 -37.19 33.80 -20.98
CA GLU A 723 -37.59 33.52 -22.36
C GLU A 723 -37.65 32.00 -22.56
N THR A 724 -38.86 31.45 -22.78
CA THR A 724 -39.05 30.00 -23.02
C THR A 724 -38.68 29.65 -24.46
N SER A 725 -37.73 28.72 -24.62
CA SER A 725 -37.20 28.31 -25.93
C SER A 725 -38.18 27.38 -26.68
N HIS A 726 -38.97 27.95 -27.58
CA HIS A 726 -39.67 27.23 -28.64
C HIS A 726 -39.51 27.95 -29.98
N ALA A 727 -38.46 27.62 -30.73
CA ALA A 727 -38.41 27.77 -32.19
C ALA A 727 -37.23 26.98 -32.79
N ALA A 728 -37.50 26.32 -33.91
CA ALA A 728 -36.66 25.33 -34.56
C ALA A 728 -35.38 25.87 -35.24
N GLU A 729 -34.37 25.01 -35.18
CA GLU A 729 -33.28 24.75 -36.16
C GLU A 729 -32.55 25.90 -36.88
N LYS A 730 -31.24 25.98 -36.63
CA LYS A 730 -30.17 26.06 -37.66
C LYS A 730 -28.83 25.59 -37.06
N LYS A 731 -28.24 24.52 -37.61
CA LYS A 731 -26.88 24.03 -37.27
C LYS A 731 -25.81 24.76 -38.11
N PRO A 732 -24.56 24.91 -37.63
CA PRO A 732 -23.51 25.64 -38.33
C PRO A 732 -22.78 24.79 -39.39
N HIS A 733 -22.15 25.49 -40.35
CA HIS A 733 -21.53 24.99 -41.59
C HIS A 733 -20.45 23.90 -41.40
N ARG A 734 -20.66 22.72 -42.01
CA ARG A 734 -19.60 21.89 -42.62
C ARG A 734 -19.78 21.96 -44.14
N THR A 735 -18.71 22.07 -44.91
CA THR A 735 -18.75 22.02 -46.39
C THR A 735 -19.42 20.73 -46.85
N ALA A 736 -20.38 20.81 -47.79
CA ALA A 736 -21.15 19.65 -48.24
C ALA A 736 -20.23 18.60 -48.91
N PRO A 737 -20.43 17.28 -48.66
CA PRO A 737 -19.62 16.23 -49.28
C PRO A 737 -19.79 16.22 -50.79
N LYS A 738 -18.72 15.94 -51.54
CA LYS A 738 -18.66 15.99 -52.99
C LYS A 738 -19.06 14.66 -53.62
N VAL A 739 -20.04 14.68 -54.51
CA VAL A 739 -20.46 13.48 -55.26
C VAL A 739 -20.28 13.71 -56.75
N LEU A 740 -19.60 12.78 -57.42
CA LEU A 740 -19.46 12.80 -58.88
C LEU A 740 -20.53 11.90 -59.50
N VAL A 741 -21.39 12.45 -60.36
CA VAL A 741 -22.40 11.70 -61.11
C VAL A 741 -21.93 11.50 -62.55
N VAL A 742 -21.87 10.26 -62.99
CA VAL A 742 -21.38 9.86 -64.32
C VAL A 742 -22.48 9.06 -65.02
N ASP A 743 -23.07 9.65 -66.05
CA ASP A 743 -24.16 9.03 -66.81
C ASP A 743 -24.20 9.66 -68.21
N ASP A 744 -24.41 8.91 -69.28
CA ASP A 744 -24.43 9.44 -70.64
C ASP A 744 -25.78 10.12 -70.98
N ASP A 745 -26.85 9.77 -70.28
CA ASP A 745 -28.18 10.37 -70.45
C ASP A 745 -28.29 11.73 -69.70
N PRO A 746 -28.52 12.86 -70.42
CA PRO A 746 -28.67 14.18 -69.81
C PRO A 746 -29.85 14.28 -68.84
N VAL A 747 -30.92 13.52 -69.04
CA VAL A 747 -32.10 13.50 -68.17
C VAL A 747 -31.75 12.86 -66.83
N VAL A 748 -31.05 11.73 -66.87
CA VAL A 748 -30.65 11.00 -65.65
C VAL A 748 -29.60 11.78 -64.87
N ARG A 749 -28.61 12.39 -65.54
CA ARG A 749 -27.64 13.31 -64.89
C ARG A 749 -28.34 14.45 -64.17
N THR A 750 -29.30 15.11 -64.83
CA THR A 750 -30.03 16.25 -64.27
C THR A 750 -30.88 15.81 -63.08
N ALA A 751 -31.58 14.68 -63.19
CA ALA A 751 -32.39 14.14 -62.10
C ALA A 751 -31.55 13.75 -60.88
N ALA A 752 -30.46 13.00 -61.08
CA ALA A 752 -29.55 12.62 -60.00
C ALA A 752 -28.92 13.85 -59.34
N SER A 753 -28.47 14.83 -60.13
CA SER A 753 -27.87 16.06 -59.61
C SER A 753 -28.86 16.91 -58.80
N GLN A 754 -30.12 17.02 -59.23
CA GLN A 754 -31.15 17.75 -58.48
C GLN A 754 -31.55 17.05 -57.18
N ILE A 755 -31.61 15.72 -57.20
CA ILE A 755 -31.93 14.94 -56.01
C ILE A 755 -30.81 15.06 -55.00
N LEU A 756 -29.56 14.78 -55.40
CA LEU A 756 -28.39 14.76 -54.52
C LEU A 756 -27.93 16.16 -54.10
N GLY A 757 -28.11 17.19 -54.96
CA GLY A 757 -27.71 18.57 -54.70
C GLY A 757 -28.42 19.24 -53.51
N ARG A 758 -29.42 18.57 -52.90
CA ARG A 758 -30.05 18.99 -51.64
C ARG A 758 -29.14 18.78 -50.42
N THR A 759 -28.17 17.87 -50.53
CA THR A 759 -27.32 17.41 -49.41
C THR A 759 -25.83 17.42 -49.77
N PHE A 760 -25.49 17.23 -51.05
CA PHE A 760 -24.13 17.06 -51.55
C PHE A 760 -23.73 18.17 -52.52
N ASP A 761 -22.43 18.45 -52.61
CA ASP A 761 -21.85 19.21 -53.72
C ASP A 761 -21.68 18.29 -54.93
N VAL A 762 -22.55 18.44 -55.93
CA VAL A 762 -22.65 17.48 -57.04
C VAL A 762 -21.98 18.03 -58.29
N THR A 763 -20.99 17.29 -58.81
CA THR A 763 -20.45 17.49 -60.15
C THR A 763 -20.94 16.37 -61.06
N ALA A 764 -21.34 16.67 -62.31
CA ALA A 764 -21.81 15.66 -63.24
C ALA A 764 -21.03 15.68 -64.56
N THR A 765 -20.80 14.51 -65.15
CA THR A 765 -20.10 14.32 -66.44
C THR A 765 -20.79 13.22 -67.27
N ALA A 766 -20.60 13.27 -68.59
CA ALA A 766 -21.21 12.34 -69.54
C ALA A 766 -20.34 11.15 -69.94
N THR A 767 -19.04 11.14 -69.62
CA THR A 767 -18.10 10.12 -70.15
C THR A 767 -17.16 9.57 -69.07
N GLY A 768 -16.74 8.31 -69.22
CA GLY A 768 -15.81 7.66 -68.28
C GLY A 768 -14.41 8.27 -68.26
N GLU A 769 -13.92 8.79 -69.39
CA GLU A 769 -12.61 9.46 -69.46
C GLU A 769 -12.60 10.77 -68.66
N GLU A 770 -13.65 11.58 -68.82
CA GLU A 770 -13.79 12.82 -68.05
C GLU A 770 -14.03 12.52 -66.57
N ALA A 771 -14.74 11.44 -66.23
CA ALA A 771 -14.90 10.99 -64.84
C ALA A 771 -13.56 10.68 -64.14
N LEU A 772 -12.63 9.98 -64.81
CA LEU A 772 -11.30 9.69 -64.25
C LEU A 772 -10.47 10.97 -64.07
N SER A 773 -10.53 11.90 -65.03
CA SER A 773 -9.85 13.19 -64.93
C SER A 773 -10.42 14.03 -63.78
N LEU A 774 -11.74 14.07 -63.62
CA LEU A 774 -12.41 14.81 -62.57
C LEU A 774 -12.17 14.18 -61.20
N THR A 775 -12.10 12.85 -61.10
CA THR A 775 -11.86 12.15 -59.82
C THR A 775 -10.47 12.49 -59.26
N ASN A 776 -9.43 12.55 -60.10
CA ASN A 776 -8.09 13.00 -59.69
C ASN A 776 -8.07 14.45 -59.19
N ARG A 777 -8.83 15.34 -59.84
CA ARG A 777 -8.84 16.78 -59.51
C ARG A 777 -9.73 17.11 -58.30
N LEU A 778 -10.93 16.51 -58.26
CA LEU A 778 -11.97 16.86 -57.29
C LEU A 778 -11.88 16.03 -56.01
N ARG A 779 -11.30 14.83 -56.08
CA ARG A 779 -11.30 13.80 -55.02
C ARG A 779 -12.69 13.67 -54.37
N PRO A 780 -13.71 13.20 -55.12
CA PRO A 780 -15.08 13.10 -54.62
C PRO A 780 -15.19 12.06 -53.50
N ASP A 781 -16.12 12.30 -52.57
CA ASP A 781 -16.44 11.41 -51.45
C ASP A 781 -17.24 10.18 -51.88
N ALA A 782 -17.90 10.24 -53.04
CA ALA A 782 -18.47 9.08 -53.73
C ALA A 782 -18.62 9.34 -55.24
N VAL A 783 -18.61 8.27 -56.03
CA VAL A 783 -18.89 8.30 -57.47
C VAL A 783 -20.17 7.52 -57.76
N LEU A 784 -21.18 8.17 -58.29
CA LEU A 784 -22.39 7.56 -58.82
C LEU A 784 -22.17 7.28 -60.32
N LEU A 785 -22.04 6.01 -60.70
CA LEU A 785 -21.48 5.60 -61.99
C LEU A 785 -22.47 4.76 -62.80
N ASP A 786 -22.83 5.21 -63.99
CA ASP A 786 -23.58 4.37 -64.93
C ASP A 786 -22.73 3.22 -65.47
N ILE A 787 -23.36 2.06 -65.66
CA ILE A 787 -22.69 0.88 -66.24
C ILE A 787 -22.57 1.02 -67.77
N GLY A 788 -23.60 1.59 -68.42
CA GLY A 788 -23.80 1.61 -69.87
C GLY A 788 -23.18 2.79 -70.62
N LEU A 789 -22.09 3.36 -70.10
CA LEU A 789 -21.45 4.55 -70.68
C LEU A 789 -20.92 4.33 -72.12
N ALA A 790 -21.12 5.34 -72.97
CA ALA A 790 -20.57 5.36 -74.32
C ALA A 790 -19.02 5.48 -74.30
N GLY A 791 -18.33 4.58 -75.03
CA GLY A 791 -16.88 4.57 -75.18
C GLY A 791 -16.14 3.69 -74.18
N MET A 792 -16.30 3.94 -72.87
CA MET A 792 -15.66 3.18 -71.78
C MET A 792 -16.73 2.72 -70.79
N SER A 793 -16.81 1.41 -70.52
CA SER A 793 -17.83 0.87 -69.61
C SER A 793 -17.62 1.32 -68.16
N GLY A 794 -18.69 1.41 -67.37
CA GLY A 794 -18.60 1.74 -65.94
C GLY A 794 -17.73 0.75 -65.14
N PHE A 795 -17.68 -0.54 -65.53
CA PHE A 795 -16.79 -1.52 -64.93
C PHE A 795 -15.30 -1.21 -65.18
N GLU A 796 -14.98 -0.70 -66.37
CA GLU A 796 -13.61 -0.31 -66.72
C GLU A 796 -13.16 0.93 -65.94
N VAL A 797 -14.07 1.91 -65.75
CA VAL A 797 -13.82 3.08 -64.90
C VAL A 797 -13.55 2.65 -63.45
N LEU A 798 -14.36 1.74 -62.89
CA LEU A 798 -14.15 1.19 -61.55
C LEU A 798 -12.78 0.52 -61.41
N SER A 799 -12.39 -0.35 -62.35
CA SER A 799 -11.08 -1.03 -62.30
C SER A 799 -9.92 -0.04 -62.25
N ARG A 800 -9.96 1.00 -63.09
CA ARG A 800 -8.90 2.03 -63.11
C ARG A 800 -8.87 2.88 -61.84
N LEU A 801 -10.00 3.11 -61.19
CA LEU A 801 -10.03 3.75 -59.88
C LEU A 801 -9.40 2.87 -58.80
N LYS A 802 -9.67 1.55 -58.82
CA LYS A 802 -9.13 0.60 -57.82
C LYS A 802 -7.64 0.27 -57.99
N GLU A 803 -7.11 0.37 -59.21
CA GLU A 803 -5.67 0.19 -59.48
C GLU A 803 -4.80 1.36 -59.01
N ASN A 804 -5.38 2.56 -58.83
CA ASN A 804 -4.65 3.74 -58.37
C ASN A 804 -4.61 3.81 -56.83
N PRO A 805 -3.42 3.76 -56.17
CA PRO A 805 -3.30 3.79 -54.71
C PRO A 805 -3.97 4.97 -54.02
N GLU A 806 -4.08 6.13 -54.68
CA GLU A 806 -4.70 7.34 -54.12
C GLU A 806 -6.22 7.40 -54.32
N LEU A 807 -6.76 6.65 -55.28
CA LEU A 807 -8.19 6.69 -55.63
C LEU A 807 -8.95 5.42 -55.28
N ARG A 808 -8.24 4.33 -54.96
CA ARG A 808 -8.82 3.00 -54.73
C ARG A 808 -9.84 2.96 -53.60
N ASP A 809 -9.74 3.87 -52.64
CA ASP A 809 -10.61 3.91 -51.48
C ASP A 809 -11.91 4.69 -51.73
N ILE A 810 -12.02 5.44 -52.83
CA ILE A 810 -13.25 6.16 -53.18
C ILE A 810 -14.38 5.15 -53.42
N PRO A 811 -15.54 5.30 -52.73
CA PRO A 811 -16.66 4.39 -52.91
C PRO A 811 -17.41 4.70 -54.22
N VAL A 812 -17.68 3.64 -54.98
CA VAL A 812 -18.41 3.73 -56.26
C VAL A 812 -19.77 3.07 -56.14
N ILE A 813 -20.83 3.80 -56.49
CA ILE A 813 -22.21 3.33 -56.48
C ILE A 813 -22.66 3.20 -57.94
N PHE A 814 -22.97 1.99 -58.38
CA PHE A 814 -23.43 1.80 -59.75
C PHE A 814 -24.88 2.22 -59.94
N VAL A 815 -25.19 2.82 -61.08
CA VAL A 815 -26.55 3.11 -61.53
C VAL A 815 -26.84 2.22 -62.74
N THR A 816 -27.88 1.40 -62.68
CA THR A 816 -28.18 0.42 -63.75
C THR A 816 -29.66 0.38 -64.11
N GLY A 817 -29.98 0.20 -65.40
CA GLY A 817 -31.33 -0.07 -65.90
C GLY A 817 -31.66 -1.56 -66.07
N GLU A 818 -30.68 -2.47 -65.92
CA GLU A 818 -30.85 -3.91 -66.12
C GLU A 818 -31.15 -4.65 -64.81
N ASP A 819 -32.20 -5.49 -64.82
CA ASP A 819 -32.59 -6.41 -63.73
C ASP A 819 -31.83 -7.75 -63.80
N SER A 820 -30.51 -7.73 -64.00
CA SER A 820 -29.72 -8.96 -63.96
C SER A 820 -28.92 -9.07 -62.65
N ALA A 821 -29.23 -10.10 -61.84
CA ALA A 821 -28.49 -10.40 -60.60
C ALA A 821 -26.99 -10.66 -60.86
N ASP A 822 -26.64 -11.02 -62.09
CA ASP A 822 -25.26 -11.27 -62.52
C ASP A 822 -24.44 -9.97 -62.60
N ALA A 823 -25.04 -8.85 -63.02
CA ALA A 823 -24.37 -7.55 -63.09
C ALA A 823 -24.06 -6.97 -61.69
N GLU A 824 -24.99 -7.09 -60.74
CA GLU A 824 -24.78 -6.69 -59.34
C GLU A 824 -23.68 -7.53 -58.68
N THR A 825 -23.74 -8.86 -58.86
CA THR A 825 -22.75 -9.78 -58.32
C THR A 825 -21.35 -9.50 -58.87
N SER A 826 -21.25 -9.18 -60.17
CA SER A 826 -19.99 -8.82 -60.81
C SER A 826 -19.44 -7.49 -60.25
N GLY A 827 -20.26 -6.46 -60.07
CA GLY A 827 -19.75 -5.18 -59.57
C GLY A 827 -19.34 -5.18 -58.10
N PHE A 828 -20.01 -5.94 -57.22
CA PHE A 828 -19.51 -6.15 -55.85
C PHE A 828 -18.16 -6.89 -55.83
N LYS A 829 -17.99 -7.92 -56.68
CA LYS A 829 -16.71 -8.63 -56.81
C LYS A 829 -15.57 -7.74 -57.30
N ASN A 830 -15.89 -6.74 -58.13
CA ASN A 830 -14.93 -5.77 -58.66
C ASN A 830 -14.76 -4.52 -57.77
N GLY A 831 -15.36 -4.48 -56.58
CA GLY A 831 -15.12 -3.43 -55.58
C GLY A 831 -16.09 -2.25 -55.58
N ALA A 832 -17.29 -2.40 -56.15
CA ALA A 832 -18.37 -1.42 -56.00
C ALA A 832 -18.93 -1.42 -54.56
N ALA A 833 -19.29 -0.25 -54.07
CA ALA A 833 -19.81 -0.04 -52.71
C ALA A 833 -21.31 -0.30 -52.60
N ASP A 834 -22.11 0.08 -53.60
CA ASP A 834 -23.56 -0.17 -53.65
C ASP A 834 -24.12 -0.03 -55.08
N PHE A 835 -25.43 -0.28 -55.25
CA PHE A 835 -26.16 -0.16 -56.53
C PHE A 835 -27.49 0.59 -56.38
N VAL A 836 -27.88 1.29 -57.45
CA VAL A 836 -29.15 2.00 -57.59
C VAL A 836 -29.78 1.70 -58.95
N LYS A 837 -31.05 1.27 -58.96
CA LYS A 837 -31.79 0.95 -60.18
C LYS A 837 -32.42 2.19 -60.83
N LYS A 838 -32.38 2.28 -62.17
CA LYS A 838 -33.08 3.28 -62.99
C LYS A 838 -34.47 2.77 -63.43
N PRO A 839 -35.52 3.60 -63.40
CA PRO A 839 -35.58 4.93 -62.79
C PRO A 839 -35.53 4.84 -61.26
N PHE A 840 -34.76 5.71 -60.61
CA PHE A 840 -34.61 5.71 -59.15
C PHE A 840 -35.65 6.58 -58.46
N ALA A 841 -36.15 6.11 -57.31
CA ALA A 841 -36.93 6.95 -56.40
C ALA A 841 -36.01 7.97 -55.70
N PRO A 842 -36.40 9.25 -55.60
CA PRO A 842 -35.56 10.31 -55.00
C PRO A 842 -35.03 9.98 -53.61
N GLU A 843 -35.89 9.43 -52.74
CA GLU A 843 -35.49 9.06 -51.37
C GLU A 843 -34.51 7.89 -51.35
N VAL A 844 -34.66 6.92 -52.27
CA VAL A 844 -33.78 5.74 -52.32
C VAL A 844 -32.38 6.13 -52.79
N LEU A 845 -32.27 6.94 -53.85
CA LEU A 845 -30.99 7.44 -54.35
C LEU A 845 -30.28 8.29 -53.27
N MET A 846 -31.01 9.19 -52.61
CA MET A 846 -30.49 10.03 -51.53
C MET A 846 -30.00 9.20 -50.34
N GLN A 847 -30.81 8.27 -49.82
CA GLN A 847 -30.46 7.48 -48.64
C GLN A 847 -29.30 6.52 -48.88
N ARG A 848 -29.24 5.88 -50.06
CA ARG A 848 -28.12 4.99 -50.41
C ARG A 848 -26.81 5.76 -50.56
N THR A 849 -26.83 6.88 -51.29
CA THR A 849 -25.64 7.74 -51.44
C THR A 849 -25.17 8.26 -50.09
N LYS A 850 -26.09 8.75 -49.26
CA LYS A 850 -25.79 9.23 -47.90
C LYS A 850 -25.18 8.15 -47.03
N ARG A 851 -25.75 6.95 -47.01
CA ARG A 851 -25.22 5.83 -46.22
C ARG A 851 -23.80 5.46 -46.62
N VAL A 852 -23.50 5.42 -47.92
CA VAL A 852 -22.18 5.04 -48.43
C VAL A 852 -21.14 6.11 -48.06
N VAL A 853 -21.46 7.40 -48.25
CA VAL A 853 -20.58 8.52 -47.88
C VAL A 853 -20.33 8.57 -46.37
N GLU A 854 -21.38 8.40 -45.55
CA GLU A 854 -21.25 8.37 -44.09
C GLU A 854 -20.39 7.20 -43.60
N LEU A 855 -20.58 6.00 -44.17
CA LEU A 855 -19.76 4.83 -43.82
C LEU A 855 -18.29 5.02 -44.22
N TYR A 856 -18.03 5.61 -45.38
CA TYR A 856 -16.67 5.90 -45.82
C TYR A 856 -15.96 6.87 -44.88
N HIS A 857 -16.60 8.00 -44.52
CA HIS A 857 -16.06 8.95 -43.56
C HIS A 857 -15.86 8.35 -42.16
N LEU A 858 -16.77 7.48 -41.70
CA LEU A 858 -16.62 6.80 -40.42
C LEU A 858 -15.41 5.86 -40.40
N GLN A 859 -15.17 5.11 -41.48
CA GLN A 859 -14.03 4.18 -41.55
C GLN A 859 -12.68 4.91 -41.66
N THR A 860 -12.59 5.96 -42.48
CA THR A 860 -11.38 6.78 -42.60
C THR A 860 -11.10 7.58 -41.33
N GLY A 861 -12.15 8.12 -40.70
CA GLY A 861 -12.06 8.77 -39.39
C GLY A 861 -11.59 7.82 -38.29
N LEU A 862 -12.18 6.62 -38.20
CA LEU A 862 -11.80 5.63 -37.19
C LEU A 862 -10.35 5.16 -37.35
N LYS A 863 -9.87 4.91 -38.57
CA LYS A 863 -8.49 4.50 -38.82
C LYS A 863 -7.49 5.58 -38.36
N SER A 864 -7.76 6.83 -38.73
CA SER A 864 -6.92 7.97 -38.34
C SER A 864 -6.96 8.26 -36.83
N GLU A 865 -8.07 7.94 -36.18
CA GLU A 865 -8.21 8.07 -34.72
C GLU A 865 -7.51 6.93 -33.97
N VAL A 866 -7.58 5.70 -34.47
CA VAL A 866 -6.85 4.55 -33.91
C VAL A 866 -5.34 4.80 -34.00
N ASP A 867 -4.85 5.28 -35.14
CA ASP A 867 -3.43 5.61 -35.32
C ASP A 867 -2.99 6.74 -34.37
N ARG A 868 -3.82 7.77 -34.18
CA ARG A 868 -3.56 8.86 -33.21
C ARG A 868 -3.60 8.38 -31.76
N GLN A 869 -4.56 7.52 -31.39
CA GLN A 869 -4.63 6.95 -30.05
C GLN A 869 -3.44 6.03 -29.75
N GLN A 870 -2.98 5.26 -30.75
CA GLN A 870 -1.80 4.41 -30.63
C GLN A 870 -0.55 5.24 -30.31
N ILE A 871 -0.29 6.31 -31.09
CA ILE A 871 0.84 7.22 -30.89
C ILE A 871 0.74 7.93 -29.52
N ARG A 872 -0.45 8.39 -29.15
CA ARG A 872 -0.68 9.08 -27.86
C ARG A 872 -0.48 8.15 -26.67
N SER A 873 -0.92 6.90 -26.76
CA SER A 873 -0.73 5.87 -25.73
C SER A 873 0.76 5.54 -25.54
N GLU A 874 1.50 5.37 -26.63
CA GLU A 874 2.95 5.12 -26.60
C GLU A 874 3.73 6.30 -26.01
N ARG A 875 3.35 7.53 -26.35
CA ARG A 875 3.91 8.76 -25.76
C ARG A 875 3.65 8.85 -24.25
N LEU A 876 2.40 8.68 -23.82
CA LEU A 876 2.03 8.74 -22.40
C LEU A 876 2.78 7.67 -21.58
N SER A 877 2.92 6.46 -22.13
CA SER A 877 3.67 5.38 -21.48
C SER A 877 5.15 5.74 -21.29
N LEU A 878 5.78 6.37 -22.28
CA LEU A 878 7.16 6.84 -22.19
C LEU A 878 7.32 7.99 -21.19
N GLU A 879 6.41 8.97 -21.19
CA GLU A 879 6.40 10.08 -20.25
C GLU A 879 6.22 9.60 -18.80
N MET A 880 5.34 8.62 -18.57
CA MET A 880 5.17 7.98 -17.26
C MET A 880 6.44 7.24 -16.82
N MET A 881 7.08 6.48 -17.71
CA MET A 881 8.34 5.81 -17.42
C MET A 881 9.45 6.81 -17.08
N LEU A 882 9.54 7.94 -17.79
CA LEU A 882 10.49 9.02 -17.51
C LEU A 882 10.22 9.69 -16.16
N ALA A 883 8.95 9.91 -15.80
CA ALA A 883 8.59 10.45 -14.49
C ALA A 883 8.95 9.48 -13.35
N LEU A 884 8.70 8.17 -13.54
CA LEU A 884 9.07 7.13 -12.57
C LEU A 884 10.59 7.03 -12.42
N ALA A 885 11.33 7.01 -13.52
CA ALA A 885 12.78 7.01 -13.51
C ALA A 885 13.35 8.25 -12.79
N LYS A 886 12.82 9.45 -13.07
CA LYS A 886 13.18 10.67 -12.33
C LYS A 886 12.86 10.58 -10.84
N THR A 887 11.76 9.92 -10.47
CA THR A 887 11.37 9.73 -9.07
C THR A 887 12.33 8.77 -8.35
N VAL A 888 12.77 7.70 -9.03
CA VAL A 888 13.79 6.77 -8.50
C VAL A 888 15.13 7.50 -8.35
N ASP A 889 15.56 8.22 -9.39
CA ASP A 889 16.80 9.01 -9.39
C ASP A 889 16.77 10.09 -8.28
N ALA A 890 15.61 10.72 -8.03
CA ALA A 890 15.46 11.73 -6.97
C ALA A 890 15.63 11.17 -5.54
N LYS A 891 15.38 9.88 -5.34
CA LYS A 891 15.59 9.20 -4.04
C LYS A 891 17.07 8.97 -3.73
N ASP A 892 17.91 8.94 -4.76
CA ASP A 892 19.36 8.79 -4.67
C ASP A 892 20.01 10.16 -4.95
N HIS A 893 20.32 10.90 -3.87
CA HIS A 893 20.72 12.32 -3.89
C HIS A 893 21.93 12.66 -4.80
N TYR A 894 22.60 11.65 -5.35
CA TYR A 894 23.84 11.76 -6.14
C TYR A 894 23.65 11.48 -7.63
N THR A 895 22.47 11.08 -8.09
CA THR A 895 22.28 10.51 -9.45
C THR A 895 21.26 11.26 -10.30
N ASN A 896 21.35 12.60 -10.35
CA ASN A 896 20.40 13.39 -11.14
C ASN A 896 20.49 13.01 -12.64
N GLY A 897 19.44 12.35 -13.15
CA GLY A 897 19.31 11.94 -14.55
C GLY A 897 20.11 10.68 -14.94
N HIS A 898 20.59 9.89 -13.99
CA HIS A 898 21.35 8.66 -14.23
C HIS A 898 20.59 7.66 -15.11
N SER A 899 19.33 7.37 -14.77
CA SER A 899 18.53 6.38 -15.50
C SER A 899 18.35 6.76 -16.98
N ASN A 900 18.25 8.06 -17.28
CA ASN A 900 18.14 8.56 -18.64
C ASN A 900 19.46 8.45 -19.42
N ARG A 901 20.60 8.72 -18.77
CA ARG A 901 21.93 8.59 -19.40
C ARG A 901 22.24 7.13 -19.73
N VAL A 902 22.00 6.22 -18.77
CA VAL A 902 22.17 4.77 -18.97
C VAL A 902 21.30 4.25 -20.11
N ALA A 903 20.03 4.64 -20.16
CA ALA A 903 19.13 4.29 -21.26
C ALA A 903 19.65 4.75 -22.63
N THR A 904 20.16 5.99 -22.69
CA THR A 904 20.69 6.60 -23.92
C THR A 904 21.95 5.89 -24.39
N TYR A 905 22.90 5.61 -23.49
CA TYR A 905 24.12 4.86 -23.82
C TYR A 905 23.81 3.42 -24.26
N ALA A 906 22.87 2.76 -23.59
CA ALA A 906 22.46 1.40 -23.95
C ALA A 906 21.81 1.34 -25.34
N ALA A 907 20.98 2.32 -25.69
CA ALA A 907 20.34 2.41 -27.00
C ALA A 907 21.35 2.71 -28.12
N GLU A 908 22.33 3.59 -27.86
CA GLU A 908 23.40 3.89 -28.82
C GLU A 908 24.35 2.70 -29.04
N LEU A 909 24.66 1.95 -27.98
CA LEU A 909 25.39 0.68 -28.08
C LEU A 909 24.61 -0.33 -28.95
N ALA A 910 23.30 -0.46 -28.73
CA ALA A 910 22.45 -1.34 -29.53
C ALA A 910 22.43 -0.94 -31.02
N ARG A 911 22.36 0.37 -31.31
CA ARG A 911 22.44 0.91 -32.69
C ARG A 911 23.76 0.54 -33.36
N ARG A 912 24.90 0.75 -32.67
CA ARG A 912 26.25 0.43 -33.18
C ARG A 912 26.47 -1.07 -33.35
N MET A 913 25.74 -1.90 -32.61
CA MET A 913 25.71 -3.36 -32.76
C MET A 913 24.78 -3.85 -33.89
N GLY A 914 24.08 -2.95 -34.59
CA GLY A 914 23.23 -3.28 -35.74
C GLY A 914 21.81 -3.72 -35.40
N LYS A 915 21.28 -3.36 -34.23
CA LYS A 915 19.89 -3.66 -33.82
C LYS A 915 18.86 -2.82 -34.58
N SER A 916 17.66 -3.35 -34.77
CA SER A 916 16.53 -2.62 -35.39
C SER A 916 16.05 -1.45 -34.53
N GLU A 917 15.35 -0.45 -35.11
CA GLU A 917 14.80 0.69 -34.36
C GLU A 917 13.90 0.24 -33.18
N ALA A 918 13.08 -0.80 -33.39
CA ALA A 918 12.21 -1.34 -32.36
C ALA A 918 13.00 -1.97 -31.19
N GLU A 919 14.07 -2.72 -31.49
CA GLU A 919 14.95 -3.30 -30.47
C GLU A 919 15.74 -2.22 -29.71
N GLN A 920 16.17 -1.15 -30.39
CA GLN A 920 16.82 -0.01 -29.74
C GLN A 920 15.89 0.68 -28.75
N GLN A 921 14.63 0.94 -29.15
CA GLN A 921 13.61 1.54 -28.26
C GLN A 921 13.28 0.64 -27.07
N GLN A 922 13.26 -0.67 -27.27
CA GLN A 922 13.04 -1.63 -26.21
C GLN A 922 14.19 -1.60 -25.18
N ILE A 923 15.45 -1.59 -25.65
CA ILE A 923 16.63 -1.48 -24.79
C ILE A 923 16.67 -0.14 -24.06
N PHE A 924 16.26 0.96 -24.71
CA PHE A 924 16.10 2.26 -24.06
C PHE A 924 15.13 2.19 -22.88
N ARG A 925 13.92 1.65 -23.09
CA ARG A 925 12.90 1.51 -22.02
C ARG A 925 13.38 0.62 -20.87
N MET A 926 14.08 -0.48 -21.19
CA MET A 926 14.68 -1.35 -20.18
C MET A 926 15.77 -0.63 -19.37
N GLY A 927 16.64 0.13 -20.03
CA GLY A 927 17.68 0.93 -19.37
C GLY A 927 17.07 2.02 -18.50
N LEU A 928 15.94 2.61 -18.87
CA LEU A 928 15.27 3.64 -18.08
C LEU A 928 14.72 3.11 -16.75
N MET A 929 14.26 1.85 -16.75
CA MET A 929 13.60 1.21 -15.61
C MET A 929 14.51 0.24 -14.84
N HIS A 930 15.78 0.12 -15.22
CA HIS A 930 16.68 -0.92 -14.68
C HIS A 930 16.82 -0.86 -13.16
N ASP A 931 16.76 0.34 -12.58
CA ASP A 931 17.01 0.61 -11.16
C ASP A 931 15.74 0.81 -10.31
N ILE A 932 14.55 0.58 -10.89
CA ILE A 932 13.24 0.83 -10.23
C ILE A 932 13.10 0.14 -8.86
N GLY A 933 13.80 -0.97 -8.64
CA GLY A 933 13.77 -1.70 -7.39
C GLY A 933 14.43 -0.99 -6.20
N LYS A 934 15.21 0.08 -6.42
CA LYS A 934 15.75 0.93 -5.35
C LYS A 934 14.66 1.61 -4.51
N ILE A 935 13.43 1.67 -5.02
CA ILE A 935 12.25 2.09 -4.22
C ILE A 935 12.09 1.23 -2.96
N GLY A 936 12.41 -0.06 -3.02
CA GLY A 936 12.28 -0.99 -1.90
C GLY A 936 13.42 -0.96 -0.87
N VAL A 937 14.46 -0.14 -1.07
CA VAL A 937 15.61 -0.03 -0.16
C VAL A 937 15.44 1.23 0.72
N SER A 938 15.82 1.16 2.00
CA SER A 938 15.71 2.30 2.93
C SER A 938 16.61 3.47 2.50
N GLU A 939 16.11 4.71 2.66
CA GLU A 939 16.87 5.93 2.36
C GLU A 939 18.15 6.05 3.20
N ASP A 940 18.14 5.58 4.45
CA ASP A 940 19.31 5.59 5.34
C ASP A 940 20.45 4.71 4.81
N ILE A 941 20.12 3.68 4.02
CA ILE A 941 21.09 2.76 3.42
C ILE A 941 21.55 3.29 2.06
N ILE A 942 20.62 3.79 1.23
CA ILE A 942 20.93 4.38 -0.08
C ILE A 942 21.85 5.58 0.07
N ASN A 943 21.57 6.48 1.02
CA ASN A 943 22.29 7.75 1.16
C ASN A 943 23.46 7.69 2.17
N LYS A 944 23.86 6.49 2.61
CA LYS A 944 24.88 6.32 3.66
C LYS A 944 26.26 6.81 3.20
N THR A 945 26.87 7.67 4.01
CA THR A 945 28.21 8.29 3.80
C THR A 945 29.36 7.55 4.49
N SER A 946 29.11 6.36 5.07
CA SER A 946 30.15 5.39 5.45
C SER A 946 30.01 4.05 4.69
N ARG A 947 31.10 3.27 4.62
CA ARG A 947 31.12 1.95 3.93
C ARG A 947 30.01 1.05 4.47
N LEU A 948 29.23 0.48 3.56
CA LEU A 948 28.14 -0.46 3.88
C LEU A 948 28.67 -1.69 4.59
N THR A 949 27.94 -2.19 5.58
CA THR A 949 28.18 -3.50 6.17
C THR A 949 27.79 -4.62 5.20
N ASP A 950 28.25 -5.84 5.42
CA ASP A 950 27.89 -6.98 4.57
C ASP A 950 26.36 -7.20 4.57
N GLU A 951 25.68 -6.99 5.71
CA GLU A 951 24.21 -7.10 5.81
C GLU A 951 23.48 -5.99 5.03
N GLU A 952 23.97 -4.75 5.06
CA GLU A 952 23.40 -3.64 4.30
C GLU A 952 23.64 -3.82 2.79
N PHE A 953 24.81 -4.35 2.40
CA PHE A 953 25.11 -4.66 1.01
C PHE A 953 24.21 -5.78 0.46
N GLU A 954 23.90 -6.81 1.26
CA GLU A 954 22.91 -7.83 0.90
C GLU A 954 21.50 -7.26 0.75
N GLN A 955 21.12 -6.22 1.50
CA GLN A 955 19.84 -5.54 1.30
C GLN A 955 19.80 -4.76 -0.03
N ILE A 956 20.91 -4.10 -0.42
CA ILE A 956 20.99 -3.41 -1.71
C ILE A 956 20.86 -4.40 -2.86
N LYS A 957 21.51 -5.57 -2.82
CA LYS A 957 21.43 -6.56 -3.91
C LYS A 957 19.99 -6.99 -4.26
N ARG A 958 19.07 -6.94 -3.29
CA ARG A 958 17.66 -7.29 -3.49
C ARG A 958 16.90 -6.34 -4.41
N HIS A 959 17.41 -5.14 -4.71
CA HIS A 959 16.73 -4.20 -5.61
C HIS A 959 16.51 -4.80 -7.01
N THR A 960 17.42 -5.64 -7.50
CA THR A 960 17.26 -6.34 -8.78
C THR A 960 16.04 -7.27 -8.80
N ILE A 961 15.80 -7.98 -7.68
CA ILE A 961 14.65 -8.88 -7.50
C ILE A 961 13.37 -8.07 -7.36
N ILE A 962 13.37 -7.06 -6.48
CA ILE A 962 12.21 -6.18 -6.24
C ILE A 962 11.81 -5.47 -7.54
N GLY A 963 12.78 -4.94 -8.27
CA GLY A 963 12.54 -4.25 -9.54
C GLY A 963 11.97 -5.19 -10.60
N SER A 964 12.50 -6.41 -10.70
CA SER A 964 11.95 -7.45 -11.57
C SER A 964 10.51 -7.82 -11.21
N GLU A 965 10.18 -7.98 -9.93
CA GLU A 965 8.83 -8.29 -9.46
C GLU A 965 7.85 -7.17 -9.79
N ILE A 966 8.21 -5.91 -9.50
CA ILE A 966 7.42 -4.73 -9.85
C ILE A 966 7.14 -4.72 -11.36
N LEU A 967 8.17 -4.87 -12.19
CA LEU A 967 8.02 -4.77 -13.65
C LEU A 967 7.31 -5.98 -14.26
N SER A 968 7.45 -7.18 -13.67
CA SER A 968 6.74 -8.39 -14.12
C SER A 968 5.22 -8.30 -14.03
N SER A 969 4.70 -7.34 -13.25
CA SER A 969 3.26 -7.05 -13.19
C SER A 969 2.74 -6.37 -14.48
N ILE A 970 3.63 -5.76 -15.26
CA ILE A 970 3.32 -5.03 -16.50
C ILE A 970 3.32 -6.02 -17.66
N LYS A 971 2.13 -6.52 -18.02
CA LYS A 971 1.98 -7.56 -19.04
C LYS A 971 2.21 -7.08 -20.47
N GLU A 972 2.04 -5.79 -20.75
CA GLU A 972 2.27 -5.25 -22.10
C GLU A 972 3.76 -5.17 -22.47
N MET A 973 4.67 -5.14 -21.48
CA MET A 973 6.11 -5.01 -21.70
C MET A 973 6.92 -5.97 -20.81
N PRO A 974 6.77 -7.29 -21.01
CA PRO A 974 7.33 -8.31 -20.12
C PRO A 974 8.87 -8.27 -20.05
N ASP A 975 9.51 -7.77 -21.10
CA ASP A 975 10.95 -7.75 -21.21
C ASP A 975 11.61 -6.65 -20.34
N LEU A 976 10.84 -5.68 -19.81
CA LEU A 976 11.36 -4.69 -18.86
C LEU A 976 11.94 -5.34 -17.59
N ALA A 977 11.29 -6.41 -17.12
CA ALA A 977 11.74 -7.15 -15.95
C ALA A 977 13.13 -7.77 -16.16
N ILE A 978 13.50 -8.11 -17.40
CA ILE A 978 14.80 -8.70 -17.74
C ILE A 978 15.93 -7.68 -17.49
N GLY A 979 15.72 -6.42 -17.90
CA GLY A 979 16.67 -5.34 -17.67
C GLY A 979 16.92 -5.08 -16.18
N ALA A 980 15.85 -5.02 -15.39
CA ALA A 980 15.98 -4.80 -13.95
C ALA A 980 16.57 -6.00 -13.19
N ARG A 981 16.24 -7.23 -13.58
CA ARG A 981 16.71 -8.43 -12.88
C ARG A 981 18.20 -8.68 -13.04
N SER A 982 18.72 -8.55 -14.25
CA SER A 982 20.03 -9.15 -14.61
C SER A 982 21.12 -8.13 -14.97
N HIS A 983 20.88 -6.82 -14.85
CA HIS A 983 21.89 -5.80 -15.22
C HIS A 983 23.13 -5.79 -14.31
N HIS A 984 23.08 -6.41 -13.13
CA HIS A 984 24.23 -6.60 -12.24
C HIS A 984 24.90 -8.00 -12.34
N GLU A 985 24.46 -8.83 -13.30
CA GLU A 985 25.18 -10.04 -13.66
C GLU A 985 26.52 -9.68 -14.32
N LYS A 986 27.56 -10.47 -14.04
CA LYS A 986 28.91 -10.26 -14.59
C LYS A 986 29.26 -11.38 -15.54
N TYR A 987 29.96 -11.05 -16.63
CA TYR A 987 30.26 -12.04 -17.69
C TYR A 987 30.98 -13.31 -17.19
N ASN A 988 31.77 -13.23 -16.12
CA ASN A 988 32.45 -14.36 -15.49
C ASN A 988 31.60 -15.15 -14.47
N GLY A 989 30.34 -14.81 -14.25
CA GLY A 989 29.45 -15.46 -13.28
C GLY A 989 29.59 -14.99 -11.83
N SER A 990 30.37 -13.93 -11.55
CA SER A 990 30.51 -13.36 -10.20
C SER A 990 29.48 -12.28 -9.86
N GLY A 991 28.48 -12.08 -10.72
CA GLY A 991 27.39 -11.13 -10.53
C GLY A 991 26.23 -11.69 -9.70
N TYR A 992 25.14 -10.95 -9.66
CA TYR A 992 23.92 -11.28 -8.91
C TYR A 992 22.70 -10.77 -9.71
N PRO A 993 21.47 -11.27 -9.45
CA PRO A 993 21.05 -12.17 -8.38
C PRO A 993 21.12 -13.67 -8.69
N ASP A 994 21.18 -14.07 -9.95
CA ASP A 994 21.03 -15.46 -10.41
C ASP A 994 22.38 -16.15 -10.68
N GLY A 995 23.47 -15.39 -10.78
CA GLY A 995 24.83 -15.91 -10.99
C GLY A 995 25.07 -16.41 -12.41
N LEU A 996 24.38 -15.82 -13.37
CA LEU A 996 24.47 -16.17 -14.79
C LEU A 996 25.84 -15.76 -15.36
N ALA A 997 26.37 -16.55 -16.30
CA ALA A 997 27.69 -16.33 -16.89
C ALA A 997 27.65 -16.34 -18.43
N GLY A 998 28.57 -15.60 -19.04
CA GLY A 998 28.73 -15.57 -20.49
C GLY A 998 27.47 -15.12 -21.23
N LYS A 999 27.04 -15.95 -22.20
CA LYS A 999 25.86 -15.69 -23.03
C LYS A 999 24.55 -16.14 -22.40
N ASP A 1000 24.59 -16.77 -21.22
CA ASP A 1000 23.38 -17.12 -20.46
C ASP A 1000 22.74 -15.88 -19.82
N ILE A 1001 23.51 -14.78 -19.68
CA ILE A 1001 22.99 -13.46 -19.32
C ILE A 1001 22.27 -12.87 -20.55
N PRO A 1002 21.00 -12.45 -20.42
CA PRO A 1002 20.26 -11.82 -21.52
C PRO A 1002 21.03 -10.65 -22.15
N GLU A 1003 21.04 -10.59 -23.48
CA GLU A 1003 21.79 -9.58 -24.23
C GLU A 1003 21.43 -8.13 -23.85
N PRO A 1004 20.15 -7.74 -23.71
CA PRO A 1004 19.80 -6.39 -23.25
C PRO A 1004 20.38 -6.06 -21.87
N ALA A 1005 20.40 -7.02 -20.94
CA ALA A 1005 20.96 -6.82 -19.60
C ALA A 1005 22.49 -6.64 -19.64
N ARG A 1006 23.20 -7.36 -20.53
CA ARG A 1006 24.65 -7.16 -20.74
C ARG A 1006 24.97 -5.78 -21.33
N ILE A 1007 24.11 -5.25 -22.21
CA ILE A 1007 24.24 -3.91 -22.78
C ILE A 1007 24.02 -2.84 -21.69
N ILE A 1008 22.95 -2.98 -20.91
CA ILE A 1008 22.64 -2.07 -19.79
C ILE A 1008 23.75 -2.10 -18.74
N CYS A 1009 24.29 -3.26 -18.40
CA CYS A 1009 25.42 -3.41 -17.47
C CYS A 1009 26.65 -2.57 -17.90
N CYS A 1010 26.98 -2.58 -19.19
CA CYS A 1010 28.09 -1.78 -19.73
C CYS A 1010 27.79 -0.27 -19.64
N ALA A 1011 26.56 0.14 -19.97
CA ALA A 1011 26.12 1.52 -19.90
C ALA A 1011 26.08 2.07 -18.46
N ASP A 1012 25.54 1.30 -17.51
CA ASP A 1012 25.48 1.63 -16.08
C ASP A 1012 26.88 1.76 -15.48
N CYS A 1013 27.78 0.80 -15.75
CA CYS A 1013 29.15 0.88 -15.25
C CYS A 1013 29.92 2.08 -15.83
N TYR A 1014 29.65 2.46 -17.07
CA TYR A 1014 30.23 3.67 -17.66
C TYR A 1014 29.73 4.93 -16.98
N ASP A 1015 28.41 5.06 -16.78
CA ASP A 1015 27.84 6.19 -16.05
C ASP A 1015 28.38 6.27 -14.61
N ALA A 1016 28.50 5.12 -13.93
CA ALA A 1016 29.07 5.02 -12.59
C ALA A 1016 30.52 5.52 -12.49
N MET A 1017 31.34 5.33 -13.53
CA MET A 1017 32.73 5.78 -13.57
C MET A 1017 32.87 7.25 -13.99
N THR A 1018 31.87 7.81 -14.68
CA THR A 1018 31.91 9.14 -15.29
C THR A 1018 31.01 10.17 -14.60
N SER A 1019 30.23 9.76 -13.59
CA SER A 1019 29.37 10.60 -12.77
C SER A 1019 29.90 10.79 -11.34
N THR A 1020 29.45 11.86 -10.68
CA THR A 1020 29.84 12.18 -9.30
C THR A 1020 29.14 11.25 -8.30
N ARG A 1021 29.87 10.63 -7.36
CA ARG A 1021 29.30 9.79 -6.29
C ARG A 1021 29.90 10.11 -4.92
N THR A 1022 29.23 9.69 -3.85
CA THR A 1022 29.55 9.96 -2.43
C THR A 1022 31.01 9.72 -2.02
N TYR A 1023 31.73 8.80 -2.69
CA TYR A 1023 33.12 8.44 -2.36
C TYR A 1023 34.09 8.49 -3.56
N SER A 1024 33.64 8.90 -4.74
CA SER A 1024 34.45 8.85 -5.95
C SER A 1024 34.15 10.02 -6.87
N ASN A 1025 35.20 10.72 -7.27
CA ASN A 1025 35.12 11.72 -8.33
C ASN A 1025 35.08 11.03 -9.70
N PRO A 1026 34.46 11.66 -10.71
CA PRO A 1026 34.48 11.18 -12.09
C PRO A 1026 35.90 10.87 -12.55
N MET A 1027 36.07 9.71 -13.18
CA MET A 1027 37.37 9.29 -13.71
C MET A 1027 37.70 10.04 -15.01
N ALA A 1028 38.99 10.22 -15.28
CA ALA A 1028 39.43 10.70 -16.59
C ALA A 1028 39.10 9.65 -17.67
N GLN A 1029 38.67 10.11 -18.85
CA GLN A 1029 38.21 9.25 -19.95
C GLN A 1029 39.21 8.14 -20.33
N GLU A 1030 40.51 8.44 -20.32
CA GLU A 1030 41.58 7.48 -20.62
C GLU A 1030 41.64 6.32 -19.61
N LYS A 1031 41.32 6.61 -18.33
CA LYS A 1031 41.25 5.60 -17.27
C LYS A 1031 39.99 4.75 -17.41
N VAL A 1032 38.85 5.36 -17.74
CA VAL A 1032 37.59 4.63 -18.00
C VAL A 1032 37.78 3.67 -19.17
N ARG A 1033 38.37 4.16 -20.26
CA ARG A 1033 38.75 3.35 -21.42
C ARG A 1033 39.65 2.17 -21.05
N ALA A 1034 40.71 2.42 -20.27
CA ALA A 1034 41.62 1.36 -19.83
C ALA A 1034 40.90 0.31 -18.96
N GLU A 1035 39.95 0.72 -18.14
CA GLU A 1035 39.16 -0.16 -17.29
C GLU A 1035 38.22 -1.06 -18.10
N PHE A 1036 37.56 -0.55 -19.13
CA PHE A 1036 36.74 -1.37 -20.05
C PHE A 1036 37.57 -2.43 -20.78
N ILE A 1037 38.80 -2.10 -21.20
CA ILE A 1037 39.72 -3.06 -21.82
C ILE A 1037 40.16 -4.13 -20.80
N ARG A 1038 40.48 -3.72 -19.57
CA ARG A 1038 40.93 -4.61 -18.50
C ARG A 1038 39.82 -5.58 -18.07
N CYS A 1039 38.59 -5.11 -18.00
CA CYS A 1039 37.43 -5.85 -17.50
C CYS A 1039 36.66 -6.62 -18.60
N SER A 1040 37.09 -6.52 -19.86
CA SER A 1040 36.55 -7.31 -20.98
C SER A 1040 36.72 -8.81 -20.74
N GLY A 1041 35.62 -9.57 -20.87
CA GLY A 1041 35.58 -11.02 -20.62
C GLY A 1041 35.52 -11.40 -19.14
N THR A 1042 35.51 -10.44 -18.22
CA THR A 1042 35.30 -10.67 -16.78
C THR A 1042 34.03 -10.00 -16.28
N GLN A 1043 33.98 -8.67 -16.26
CA GLN A 1043 32.79 -7.91 -15.91
C GLN A 1043 31.89 -7.71 -17.12
N PHE A 1044 32.48 -7.39 -18.27
CA PHE A 1044 31.77 -7.03 -19.49
C PHE A 1044 31.86 -8.12 -20.55
N ASP A 1045 30.82 -8.24 -21.37
CA ASP A 1045 30.88 -9.02 -22.60
C ASP A 1045 31.96 -8.45 -23.54
N PRO A 1046 32.89 -9.27 -24.08
CA PRO A 1046 33.96 -8.79 -24.95
C PRO A 1046 33.48 -8.01 -26.17
N ASP A 1047 32.37 -8.43 -26.79
CA ASP A 1047 31.86 -7.81 -28.02
C ASP A 1047 31.23 -6.44 -27.72
N ILE A 1048 30.51 -6.35 -26.61
CA ILE A 1048 29.88 -5.10 -26.14
C ILE A 1048 30.94 -4.13 -25.60
N ALA A 1049 31.92 -4.62 -24.84
CA ALA A 1049 33.04 -3.83 -24.33
C ALA A 1049 33.88 -3.22 -25.47
N ALA A 1050 34.14 -3.98 -26.52
CA ALA A 1050 34.82 -3.46 -27.72
C ALA A 1050 33.98 -2.38 -28.42
N CYS A 1051 32.65 -2.51 -28.44
CA CYS A 1051 31.75 -1.47 -28.94
C CYS A 1051 31.82 -0.20 -28.07
N MET A 1052 31.80 -0.36 -26.75
CA MET A 1052 31.88 0.75 -25.80
C MET A 1052 33.22 1.49 -25.88
N VAL A 1053 34.34 0.78 -26.03
CA VAL A 1053 35.66 1.40 -26.24
C VAL A 1053 35.69 2.23 -27.52
N ARG A 1054 35.07 1.76 -28.61
CA ARG A 1054 34.94 2.57 -29.84
C ARG A 1054 34.06 3.80 -29.63
N MET A 1055 32.96 3.66 -28.88
CA MET A 1055 32.09 4.78 -28.53
C MET A 1055 32.84 5.84 -27.71
N ILE A 1056 33.66 5.43 -26.74
CA ILE A 1056 34.54 6.31 -25.96
C ILE A 1056 35.60 6.98 -26.85
N ASP A 1057 36.22 6.24 -27.77
CA ASP A 1057 37.24 6.76 -28.69
C ASP A 1057 36.70 7.83 -29.66
N ASP A 1058 35.41 7.75 -30.00
CA ASP A 1058 34.72 8.73 -30.84
C ASP A 1058 34.34 10.02 -30.09
N ASP A 1059 34.19 9.95 -28.77
CA ASP A 1059 33.86 11.09 -27.90
C ASP A 1059 35.12 11.92 -27.54
N LYS A 1060 35.61 12.68 -28.53
CA LYS A 1060 36.87 13.42 -28.41
C LYS A 1060 36.86 14.54 -27.37
N ASP A 1061 35.68 15.10 -27.10
CA ASP A 1061 35.49 16.25 -26.19
C ASP A 1061 35.00 15.81 -24.80
N TYR A 1062 34.92 14.49 -24.57
CA TYR A 1062 34.41 13.87 -23.35
C TYR A 1062 33.01 14.37 -22.94
N ILE A 1063 32.12 14.53 -23.92
CA ILE A 1063 30.75 15.01 -23.72
C ILE A 1063 29.83 13.95 -23.12
N MET A 1064 30.16 12.66 -23.21
CA MET A 1064 29.34 11.58 -22.63
C MET A 1064 29.54 11.42 -21.10
N ASN A 1065 29.92 12.48 -20.39
CA ASN A 1065 29.99 12.51 -18.93
C ASN A 1065 28.82 13.30 -18.33
N GLU A 1066 28.67 13.28 -17.00
CA GLU A 1066 27.57 13.96 -16.31
C GLU A 1066 27.44 15.45 -16.65
N GLN A 1067 28.55 16.15 -16.92
CA GLN A 1067 28.57 17.60 -17.17
C GLN A 1067 28.35 17.97 -18.65
N GLY A 1068 28.68 17.07 -19.57
CA GLY A 1068 28.59 17.29 -21.02
C GLY A 1068 27.40 16.61 -21.71
N PHE A 1069 26.61 15.81 -20.97
CA PHE A 1069 25.57 14.97 -21.54
C PHE A 1069 24.52 15.77 -22.33
N THR A 1070 24.32 15.41 -23.60
CA THR A 1070 23.26 15.93 -24.47
C THR A 1070 22.32 14.79 -24.90
N PRO A 1071 20.99 15.01 -24.95
CA PRO A 1071 20.04 14.02 -25.46
C PRO A 1071 20.36 13.50 -26.88
N ASP A 1072 21.07 14.29 -27.69
CA ASP A 1072 21.43 13.99 -29.07
C ASP A 1072 22.39 12.80 -29.27
N ILE A 1073 22.90 12.18 -28.20
CA ILE A 1073 23.81 11.03 -28.26
C ILE A 1073 23.14 9.81 -28.93
N TRP A 1074 21.81 9.68 -28.84
CA TRP A 1074 21.02 8.69 -29.58
C TRP A 1074 19.76 9.33 -30.19
N GLN A 1075 19.76 9.51 -31.51
CA GLN A 1075 18.66 10.12 -32.27
C GLN A 1075 17.47 9.18 -32.56
N GLY A 1076 17.39 8.01 -31.94
CA GLY A 1076 16.23 7.12 -32.11
C GLY A 1076 14.95 7.60 -31.40
N SER A 1077 15.09 8.64 -30.57
CA SER A 1077 13.99 9.53 -30.16
C SER A 1077 13.48 10.39 -31.31
N GLY A 1078 14.25 10.54 -32.40
CA GLY A 1078 13.96 11.41 -33.54
C GLY A 1078 12.62 11.12 -34.22
N LYS A 1079 12.07 9.90 -34.20
CA LYS A 1079 10.68 9.67 -34.66
C LYS A 1079 9.62 10.04 -33.60
N LEU A 1080 9.97 9.99 -32.32
CA LEU A 1080 9.12 10.42 -31.20
C LEU A 1080 9.20 11.95 -30.99
N GLU A 1081 10.29 12.59 -31.39
CA GLU A 1081 10.51 14.05 -31.47
C GLU A 1081 10.11 14.63 -32.84
N GLU A 1082 10.19 13.88 -33.94
CA GLU A 1082 9.59 14.24 -35.25
C GLU A 1082 8.06 14.13 -35.19
N LEU A 1083 7.51 13.20 -34.37
CA LEU A 1083 6.09 13.23 -33.99
C LEU A 1083 5.77 14.31 -32.95
N ALA A 1084 6.79 15.00 -32.41
CA ALA A 1084 6.64 16.28 -31.73
C ALA A 1084 6.86 17.49 -32.69
N GLN A 1085 7.25 17.24 -33.95
CA GLN A 1085 7.44 18.27 -34.98
C GLN A 1085 6.28 18.38 -35.99
N ASP A 1086 5.17 17.65 -35.81
CA ASP A 1086 3.92 18.00 -36.52
C ASP A 1086 3.15 19.15 -35.83
N GLU A 1087 3.72 19.74 -34.77
CA GLU A 1087 3.35 21.08 -34.28
C GLU A 1087 4.34 22.17 -34.76
N SER A 1088 5.43 21.82 -35.46
CA SER A 1088 6.47 22.76 -35.89
C SER A 1088 6.15 23.55 -37.17
N GLU A 1089 5.03 23.32 -37.85
CA GLU A 1089 4.57 24.25 -38.91
C GLU A 1089 3.90 25.52 -38.34
N LEU A 1090 3.60 25.56 -37.04
CA LEU A 1090 2.93 26.71 -36.40
C LEU A 1090 3.84 27.90 -36.05
N HIS A 1091 5.16 27.81 -36.24
CA HIS A 1091 6.09 28.91 -35.93
C HIS A 1091 6.47 29.79 -37.13
N SER A 1092 5.92 29.56 -38.33
CA SER A 1092 6.32 30.31 -39.54
C SER A 1092 5.77 31.76 -39.55
N GLY A 1093 6.31 32.63 -38.70
CA GLY A 1093 6.05 34.07 -38.74
C GLY A 1093 6.17 34.80 -37.40
N LEU A 1094 5.98 34.12 -36.26
CA LEU A 1094 6.00 34.75 -34.93
C LEU A 1094 7.42 35.13 -34.46
N GLU A 1095 8.43 34.34 -34.84
CA GLU A 1095 9.85 34.64 -34.55
C GLU A 1095 10.36 35.94 -35.21
N SER A 1096 9.60 36.50 -36.17
CA SER A 1096 9.94 37.75 -36.85
C SER A 1096 9.44 39.01 -36.13
N ILE A 1097 8.62 38.87 -35.08
CA ILE A 1097 8.08 40.01 -34.32
C ILE A 1097 9.18 40.55 -33.40
N LYS A 1098 9.65 41.76 -33.70
CA LYS A 1098 10.70 42.41 -32.90
C LYS A 1098 10.20 42.67 -31.48
N GLY A 1099 10.97 42.29 -30.46
CA GLY A 1099 10.62 42.49 -29.05
C GLY A 1099 9.80 41.37 -28.41
N LEU A 1100 9.58 40.25 -29.12
CA LEU A 1100 8.90 39.06 -28.63
C LEU A 1100 9.84 37.84 -28.69
N ASP A 1101 10.22 37.28 -27.53
CA ASP A 1101 10.99 36.03 -27.44
C ASP A 1101 10.02 34.84 -27.36
N THR A 1102 9.79 34.20 -28.51
CA THR A 1102 8.86 33.08 -28.64
C THR A 1102 9.28 31.86 -27.83
N LYS A 1103 10.59 31.62 -27.67
CA LYS A 1103 11.10 30.47 -26.90
C LYS A 1103 10.86 30.66 -25.41
N VAL A 1104 11.06 31.87 -24.91
CA VAL A 1104 10.78 32.20 -23.49
C VAL A 1104 9.27 32.17 -23.23
N GLY A 1105 8.47 32.73 -24.13
CA GLY A 1105 7.01 32.73 -24.03
C GLY A 1105 6.41 31.32 -24.04
N GLU A 1106 6.86 30.44 -24.95
CA GLU A 1106 6.42 29.04 -25.01
C GLU A 1106 6.75 28.27 -23.74
N LYS A 1107 7.95 28.50 -23.19
CA LYS A 1107 8.38 27.90 -21.93
C LYS A 1107 7.50 28.36 -20.77
N HIS A 1108 7.10 29.63 -20.71
CA HIS A 1108 6.21 30.15 -19.67
C HIS A 1108 4.77 29.64 -19.83
N CYS A 1109 4.30 29.46 -21.05
CA CYS A 1109 2.94 28.97 -21.34
C CYS A 1109 2.81 27.45 -21.34
N GLY A 1110 3.91 26.69 -21.28
CA GLY A 1110 3.87 25.23 -21.17
C GLY A 1110 3.61 24.49 -22.49
N GLY A 1111 3.91 25.12 -23.64
CA GLY A 1111 3.79 24.51 -24.96
C GLY A 1111 3.32 25.50 -26.05
N ALA A 1112 3.54 25.15 -27.32
CA ALA A 1112 3.28 26.02 -28.48
C ALA A 1112 1.78 26.34 -28.69
N GLU A 1113 0.89 25.38 -28.51
CA GLU A 1113 -0.57 25.58 -28.65
C GLU A 1113 -1.10 26.57 -27.61
N LEU A 1114 -0.73 26.37 -26.34
CA LEU A 1114 -1.14 27.24 -25.25
C LEU A 1114 -0.47 28.62 -25.34
N TYR A 1115 0.75 28.69 -25.87
CA TYR A 1115 1.43 29.95 -26.17
C TYR A 1115 0.66 30.78 -27.21
N ARG A 1116 0.16 30.16 -28.28
CA ARG A 1116 -0.63 30.83 -29.32
C ARG A 1116 -1.93 31.41 -28.77
N VAL A 1117 -2.65 30.63 -27.96
CA VAL A 1117 -3.88 31.08 -27.28
C VAL A 1117 -3.58 32.23 -26.33
N THR A 1118 -2.48 32.15 -25.59
CA THR A 1118 -2.05 33.19 -24.65
C THR A 1118 -1.64 34.47 -25.38
N LEU A 1119 -0.95 34.36 -26.53
CA LEU A 1119 -0.60 35.49 -27.39
C LEU A 1119 -1.86 36.17 -27.96
N GLY A 1120 -2.84 35.39 -28.41
CA GLY A 1120 -4.14 35.91 -28.87
C GLY A 1120 -4.86 36.67 -27.77
N ALA A 1121 -4.97 36.06 -26.58
CA ALA A 1121 -5.60 36.71 -25.43
C ALA A 1121 -4.87 38.00 -24.99
N PHE A 1122 -3.53 38.01 -25.06
CA PHE A 1122 -2.73 39.20 -24.77
C PHE A 1122 -2.99 40.31 -25.79
N ALA A 1123 -3.04 39.97 -27.08
CA ALA A 1123 -3.32 40.92 -28.15
C ALA A 1123 -4.76 41.46 -28.09
N ASP A 1124 -5.73 40.63 -27.73
CA ASP A 1124 -7.14 41.05 -27.56
C ASP A 1124 -7.30 41.97 -26.36
N SER A 1125 -6.59 41.71 -25.26
CA SER A 1125 -6.66 42.51 -24.03
C SER A 1125 -5.84 43.81 -24.08
N ALA A 1126 -4.98 43.99 -25.08
CA ALA A 1126 -4.03 45.12 -25.15
C ALA A 1126 -4.72 46.49 -25.20
N GLU A 1127 -5.84 46.61 -25.92
CA GLU A 1127 -6.60 47.85 -26.02
C GLU A 1127 -7.26 48.22 -24.69
N GLU A 1128 -7.78 47.22 -23.96
CA GLU A 1128 -8.36 47.40 -22.62
C GLU A 1128 -7.28 47.83 -21.61
N TYR A 1129 -6.11 47.16 -21.61
CA TYR A 1129 -4.98 47.57 -20.78
C TYR A 1129 -4.57 49.02 -21.05
N ALA A 1130 -4.46 49.41 -22.31
CA ALA A 1130 -4.09 50.78 -22.67
C ALA A 1130 -5.15 51.81 -22.27
N ALA A 1131 -6.44 51.49 -22.43
CA ALA A 1131 -7.54 52.37 -22.04
C ALA A 1131 -7.60 52.56 -20.52
N ASP A 1132 -7.50 51.48 -19.75
CA ASP A 1132 -7.51 51.51 -18.29
C ASP A 1132 -6.32 52.29 -17.73
N ILE A 1133 -5.10 52.00 -18.22
CA ILE A 1133 -3.89 52.70 -17.77
C ILE A 1133 -4.00 54.20 -18.08
N ARG A 1134 -4.43 54.60 -19.28
CA ARG A 1134 -4.64 56.03 -19.59
C ARG A 1134 -5.69 56.68 -18.70
N ARG A 1135 -6.78 55.97 -18.43
CA ARG A 1135 -7.87 56.49 -17.59
C ARG A 1135 -7.38 56.76 -16.17
N TYR A 1136 -6.67 55.82 -15.55
CA TYR A 1136 -6.16 56.01 -14.19
C TYR A 1136 -5.04 57.05 -14.12
N VAL A 1137 -4.16 57.08 -15.12
CA VAL A 1137 -3.08 58.08 -15.20
C VAL A 1137 -3.64 59.50 -15.39
N SER A 1138 -4.63 59.69 -16.26
CA SER A 1138 -5.26 61.01 -16.49
C SER A 1138 -6.12 61.48 -15.32
N ALA A 1139 -6.63 60.54 -14.50
CA ALA A 1139 -7.36 60.82 -13.27
C ALA A 1139 -6.45 61.06 -12.03
N ASP A 1140 -5.12 60.97 -12.19
CA ASP A 1140 -4.11 60.99 -11.10
C ASP A 1140 -4.35 59.93 -10.01
N ASP A 1141 -5.01 58.82 -10.38
CA ASP A 1141 -5.25 57.67 -9.50
C ASP A 1141 -4.04 56.74 -9.52
N ARG A 1142 -3.05 57.10 -8.70
CA ARG A 1142 -1.75 56.42 -8.67
C ARG A 1142 -1.83 54.95 -8.24
N GLU A 1143 -2.77 54.60 -7.36
CA GLU A 1143 -2.90 53.24 -6.84
C GLU A 1143 -3.44 52.29 -7.92
N ASN A 1144 -4.54 52.66 -8.60
CA ASN A 1144 -5.09 51.85 -9.66
C ASN A 1144 -4.22 51.84 -10.92
N ALA A 1145 -3.52 52.94 -11.23
CA ALA A 1145 -2.51 52.97 -12.28
C ALA A 1145 -1.40 51.96 -12.00
N ALA A 1146 -0.88 51.91 -10.77
CA ALA A 1146 0.15 50.93 -10.38
C ALA A 1146 -0.34 49.48 -10.48
N ILE A 1147 -1.59 49.20 -10.12
CA ILE A 1147 -2.19 47.85 -10.21
C ILE A 1147 -2.32 47.41 -11.68
N LYS A 1148 -2.86 48.25 -12.55
CA LYS A 1148 -3.04 47.91 -13.96
C LYS A 1148 -1.71 47.78 -14.70
N ILE A 1149 -0.72 48.62 -14.38
CA ILE A 1149 0.65 48.50 -14.91
C ILE A 1149 1.32 47.21 -14.39
N HIS A 1150 1.08 46.81 -13.13
CA HIS A 1150 1.56 45.53 -12.60
C HIS A 1150 0.98 44.33 -13.36
N SER A 1151 -0.31 44.36 -13.66
CA SER A 1151 -0.97 43.31 -14.47
C SER A 1151 -0.39 43.23 -15.88
N LEU A 1152 -0.15 44.39 -16.53
CA LEU A 1152 0.49 44.45 -17.84
C LEU A 1152 1.92 43.87 -17.80
N LYS A 1153 2.71 44.20 -16.77
CA LYS A 1153 4.05 43.63 -16.56
C LYS A 1153 4.03 42.10 -16.52
N GLY A 1154 3.08 41.53 -15.75
CA GLY A 1154 2.90 40.09 -15.66
C GLY A 1154 2.55 39.48 -17.02
N ALA A 1155 1.55 40.04 -17.69
CA ALA A 1155 1.10 39.56 -18.99
C ALA A 1155 2.20 39.64 -20.07
N ALA A 1156 2.96 40.74 -20.12
CA ALA A 1156 4.06 40.94 -21.06
C ALA A 1156 5.20 39.92 -20.86
N ARG A 1157 5.57 39.61 -19.61
CA ARG A 1157 6.60 38.59 -19.31
C ARG A 1157 6.14 37.17 -19.64
N THR A 1158 4.87 36.86 -19.42
CA THR A 1158 4.29 35.56 -19.78
C THR A 1158 4.37 35.30 -21.28
N VAL A 1159 4.13 36.31 -22.12
CA VAL A 1159 4.19 36.15 -23.59
C VAL A 1159 5.61 36.28 -24.17
N GLY A 1160 6.62 36.57 -23.35
CA GLY A 1160 8.00 36.76 -23.81
C GLY A 1160 8.32 38.18 -24.33
N ALA A 1161 7.50 39.18 -24.00
CA ALA A 1161 7.73 40.59 -24.32
C ALA A 1161 8.52 41.31 -23.20
N GLU A 1162 9.80 40.96 -23.05
CA GLU A 1162 10.62 41.38 -21.90
C GLU A 1162 10.82 42.89 -21.79
N GLU A 1163 11.08 43.58 -22.91
CA GLU A 1163 11.31 45.04 -22.92
C GLU A 1163 10.06 45.82 -22.47
N LEU A 1164 8.87 45.37 -22.90
CA LEU A 1164 7.60 45.93 -22.46
C LEU A 1164 7.35 45.65 -20.98
N GLY A 1165 7.66 44.43 -20.53
CA GLY A 1165 7.57 44.05 -19.13
C GLY A 1165 8.49 44.89 -18.23
N GLU A 1166 9.70 45.20 -18.69
CA GLU A 1166 10.64 46.04 -17.93
C GLU A 1166 10.18 47.50 -17.88
N THR A 1167 9.67 48.04 -18.99
CA THR A 1167 9.11 49.40 -19.03
C THR A 1167 7.90 49.51 -18.09
N ALA A 1168 7.03 48.49 -18.07
CA ALA A 1168 5.91 48.41 -17.13
C ALA A 1168 6.37 48.29 -15.68
N TYR A 1169 7.45 47.56 -15.38
CA TYR A 1169 8.02 47.51 -14.05
C TYR A 1169 8.48 48.89 -13.55
N GLN A 1170 9.18 49.66 -14.38
CA GLN A 1170 9.60 51.02 -14.03
C GLN A 1170 8.38 51.94 -13.80
N GLY A 1171 7.34 51.80 -14.61
CA GLY A 1171 6.09 52.56 -14.47
C GLY A 1171 5.39 52.24 -13.16
N GLU A 1172 5.30 50.95 -12.81
CA GLU A 1172 4.75 50.49 -11.54
C GLU A 1172 5.51 51.09 -10.35
N MET A 1173 6.86 51.09 -10.39
CA MET A 1173 7.67 51.64 -9.29
C MET A 1173 7.45 53.16 -9.12
N PHE A 1174 7.29 53.91 -10.21
CA PHE A 1174 7.01 55.35 -10.15
C PHE A 1174 5.63 55.64 -9.52
N TYR A 1175 4.57 54.95 -9.97
CA TYR A 1175 3.22 55.17 -9.43
C TYR A 1175 3.09 54.71 -7.98
N ARG A 1176 3.87 53.70 -7.56
CA ARG A 1176 4.02 53.30 -6.15
C ARG A 1176 4.93 54.22 -5.32
N GLY A 1177 5.49 55.27 -5.91
CA GLY A 1177 6.34 56.26 -5.21
C GLY A 1177 7.73 55.74 -4.82
N ARG A 1178 8.23 54.69 -5.49
CA ARG A 1178 9.54 54.06 -5.20
C ARG A 1178 10.67 54.60 -6.07
N THR A 1179 10.37 55.30 -7.15
CA THR A 1179 11.32 55.98 -8.04
C THR A 1179 10.79 57.38 -8.40
N GLN A 1180 11.70 58.34 -8.63
CA GLN A 1180 11.32 59.72 -9.00
C GLN A 1180 11.23 59.94 -10.52
N GLU A 1181 11.87 59.09 -11.32
CA GLU A 1181 11.78 59.13 -12.78
C GLU A 1181 10.54 58.38 -13.26
N CYS A 1182 9.66 59.10 -13.96
CA CYS A 1182 8.52 58.50 -14.64
C CYS A 1182 8.98 58.02 -16.02
N PRO A 1183 8.85 56.72 -16.35
CA PRO A 1183 9.04 56.28 -17.72
C PRO A 1183 7.94 56.85 -18.63
N ASP A 1184 8.23 56.96 -19.91
CA ASP A 1184 7.25 57.44 -20.88
C ASP A 1184 6.11 56.43 -21.06
N ILE A 1185 5.01 56.67 -20.33
CA ILE A 1185 3.83 55.79 -20.33
C ILE A 1185 3.17 55.73 -21.71
N GLU A 1186 3.16 56.82 -22.48
CA GLU A 1186 2.58 56.78 -23.82
C GLU A 1186 3.46 56.00 -24.80
N ALA A 1187 4.78 56.04 -24.66
CA ALA A 1187 5.67 55.17 -25.41
C ALA A 1187 5.47 53.68 -25.07
N MET A 1188 5.29 53.36 -23.78
CA MET A 1188 4.98 51.99 -23.33
C MET A 1188 3.65 51.49 -23.92
N LEU A 1189 2.61 52.31 -23.89
CA LEU A 1189 1.29 51.95 -24.43
C LEU A 1189 1.29 51.86 -25.96
N ALA A 1190 2.10 52.69 -26.64
CA ALA A 1190 2.31 52.60 -28.08
C ALA A 1190 2.99 51.27 -28.46
N GLU A 1191 3.96 50.83 -27.67
CA GLU A 1191 4.66 49.55 -27.88
C GLU A 1191 3.75 48.34 -27.64
N LEU A 1192 2.92 48.36 -26.58
CA LEU A 1192 1.87 47.37 -26.35
C LEU A 1192 0.91 47.28 -27.57
N GLY A 1193 0.48 48.42 -28.09
CA GLY A 1193 -0.39 48.47 -29.28
C GLY A 1193 0.30 48.03 -30.59
N ARG A 1194 1.61 48.20 -30.70
CA ARG A 1194 2.40 47.67 -31.83
C ARG A 1194 2.48 46.14 -31.76
N LEU A 1195 2.89 45.60 -30.62
CA LEU A 1195 2.99 44.15 -30.41
C LEU A 1195 1.65 43.45 -30.62
N ALA A 1196 0.56 43.99 -30.06
CA ALA A 1196 -0.77 43.41 -30.24
C ALA A 1196 -1.21 43.33 -31.72
N ARG A 1197 -0.90 44.36 -32.52
CA ARG A 1197 -1.21 44.34 -33.97
C ARG A 1197 -0.35 43.33 -34.73
N GLU A 1198 0.96 43.32 -34.50
CA GLU A 1198 1.86 42.38 -35.16
C GLU A 1198 1.55 40.93 -34.78
N ILE A 1199 1.11 40.68 -33.55
CA ILE A 1199 0.63 39.37 -33.09
C ILE A 1199 -0.68 39.01 -33.82
N ARG A 1200 -1.69 39.89 -33.87
CA ARG A 1200 -2.96 39.63 -34.59
C ARG A 1200 -2.74 39.37 -36.09
N ASP A 1201 -1.79 40.05 -36.73
CA ASP A 1201 -1.51 39.88 -38.16
C ASP A 1201 -0.80 38.55 -38.48
N LYS A 1202 -0.19 37.91 -37.48
CA LYS A 1202 0.59 36.67 -37.61
C LYS A 1202 -0.13 35.43 -37.07
N LEU A 1203 -1.14 35.61 -36.21
CA LEU A 1203 -2.00 34.57 -35.65
C LEU A 1203 -3.22 34.27 -36.53
#